data_AF-A0A812L8D9-F1
#
_entry.id   AF-A0A812L8D9-F1
#
_cell.length_a   1.000
_cell.length_b   1.000
_cell.length_c   1.000
_cell.angle_alpha   90.00
_cell.angle_beta   90.00
_cell.angle_gamma   90.00
#
_symmetry.space_group_name_H-M   'P 1'
#
loop_
_entity.id
_entity.type
_entity.pdbx_description
1 polymer ?
#
loop_
_entity_poly.entity_id
_entity_poly.type
_entity_poly.pdbx_seq_one_letter_code
_entity_poly.pdbx_strand_id
1 'polypeptide(L)'
;MGTWTANLFQNILDSRRQKYGDGNAKTLTSMTHMGGILEKRGQLNDALDHYGEAMHYRREVLGDKHPKTLQSIGKMAAMCKQHGQHYEAQILAQEALFGSRKMFGEQAPDTLDAVNNLGAVWKAQGEFKEAEKCFRDAYKRRQETLGPKHPDTLTSLNNLACTVDELGNAKEAGKLYQQCLETRRTVLGPSHPDTMTSMSNLALFLRANGQRLEAEALLVKVLDGRRKIFGIKHPDTIISMNNCAAIARDEVQDFRESNDTLELKKAFEKAHVLLREAVAASQKNLGKRHPLALKSMNNLAGLLRDNGNLEESEKLYEKVVDGMRSCQGFNHLDTLTAINNHAGVLRLQGDAVRAEGLYKEAAEGIVKKLGDAHPISLSTLYNWALTLDALGDFESAIPLYLHHLEHGQYTPEQRVAAARQLSERLRRAGKLDEARELRRRMNIRKAERRGSRIFWMRGCTLSFQRLRRPLLFALAVTGIAGAAVPEGAAKPIPSCPAEIEQGMVAGDDSGSTGKRPSVLLQMTSPRHQAAPVHEDSEEDDHISGSSGDVREAGRAPTDRQPNLQFWSWQLPNASRYWASYPYASLGRLSDSSMLVLPAMALISVVFSCSVVVCFVASYRPRRGKHLDSQFEPASLGLPPGYGCKPFWLGT
;
A
#
# COMPACT_ATOMS: atom_id res chain seq x y z
N MET A 1 -33.38 4.84 -13.25
CA MET A 1 -33.67 5.73 -12.09
C MET A 1 -32.79 6.98 -12.11
N GLY A 2 -31.45 6.88 -12.11
CA GLY A 2 -30.54 8.03 -11.92
C GLY A 2 -30.69 9.26 -12.85
N THR A 3 -31.06 9.07 -14.13
CA THR A 3 -31.34 10.18 -15.05
C THR A 3 -32.60 10.95 -14.69
N TRP A 4 -33.71 10.24 -14.48
CA TRP A 4 -34.99 10.83 -14.08
C TRP A 4 -34.88 11.58 -12.75
N THR A 5 -34.17 11.03 -11.76
CA THR A 5 -33.95 11.73 -10.48
C THR A 5 -33.15 13.00 -10.66
N ALA A 6 -32.06 12.99 -11.45
CA ALA A 6 -31.28 14.21 -11.68
C ALA A 6 -32.10 15.29 -12.41
N ASN A 7 -32.86 14.92 -13.45
CA ASN A 7 -33.72 15.86 -14.17
C ASN A 7 -34.81 16.44 -13.25
N LEU A 8 -35.41 15.63 -12.37
CA LEU A 8 -36.37 16.11 -11.37
C LEU A 8 -35.72 17.11 -10.39
N PHE A 9 -34.54 16.80 -9.86
CA PHE A 9 -33.82 17.70 -8.95
C PHE A 9 -33.33 18.97 -9.65
N GLN A 10 -32.97 18.90 -10.93
CA GLN A 10 -32.66 20.08 -11.75
C GLN A 10 -33.89 20.98 -11.90
N ASN A 11 -35.05 20.42 -12.29
CA ASN A 11 -36.30 21.19 -12.39
C ASN A 11 -36.69 21.85 -11.05
N ILE A 12 -36.47 21.16 -9.93
CA ILE A 12 -36.68 21.70 -8.57
C ILE A 12 -35.69 22.82 -8.25
N LEU A 13 -34.43 22.70 -8.67
CA LEU A 13 -33.41 23.74 -8.53
C LEU A 13 -33.79 24.98 -9.35
N ASP A 14 -34.10 24.81 -10.64
CA ASP A 14 -34.45 25.91 -11.56
C ASP A 14 -35.71 26.66 -11.10
N SER A 15 -36.74 25.93 -10.66
CA SER A 15 -37.94 26.53 -10.07
C SER A 15 -37.63 27.32 -8.79
N ARG A 16 -36.69 26.86 -7.96
CA ARG A 16 -36.26 27.59 -6.75
C ARG A 16 -35.41 28.82 -7.10
N ARG A 17 -34.52 28.73 -8.09
CA ARG A 17 -33.78 29.87 -8.64
C ARG A 17 -34.74 30.97 -9.09
N GLN A 18 -35.75 30.62 -9.89
CA GLN A 18 -36.74 31.57 -10.38
C GLN A 18 -37.61 32.19 -9.26
N LYS A 19 -38.04 31.39 -8.27
CA LYS A 19 -38.97 31.85 -7.22
C LYS A 19 -38.30 32.59 -6.06
N TYR A 20 -37.06 32.23 -5.71
CA TYR A 20 -36.40 32.69 -4.49
C TYR A 20 -35.02 33.33 -4.72
N GLY A 21 -34.49 33.28 -5.94
CA GLY A 21 -33.10 33.66 -6.24
C GLY A 21 -32.08 32.60 -5.79
N ASP A 22 -30.84 32.75 -6.26
CA ASP A 22 -29.74 31.83 -5.96
C ASP A 22 -29.30 31.86 -4.49
N GLY A 23 -29.23 33.04 -3.88
CA GLY A 23 -28.80 33.23 -2.50
C GLY A 23 -29.74 32.66 -1.42
N ASN A 24 -30.94 32.20 -1.79
CA ASN A 24 -31.90 31.68 -0.82
C ASN A 24 -31.47 30.31 -0.26
N ALA A 25 -31.60 30.11 1.06
CA ALA A 25 -31.23 28.87 1.74
C ALA A 25 -31.85 27.60 1.13
N LYS A 26 -33.08 27.66 0.60
CA LYS A 26 -33.75 26.52 -0.09
C LYS A 26 -33.11 26.23 -1.45
N THR A 27 -32.68 27.26 -2.19
CA THR A 27 -31.97 27.12 -3.47
C THR A 27 -30.55 26.56 -3.27
N LEU A 28 -29.79 27.14 -2.34
CA LEU A 28 -28.44 26.68 -1.98
C LEU A 28 -28.41 25.21 -1.50
N THR A 29 -29.44 24.80 -0.77
CA THR A 29 -29.61 23.39 -0.36
C THR A 29 -29.91 22.49 -1.57
N SER A 30 -30.74 22.94 -2.52
CA SER A 30 -30.95 22.23 -3.78
C SER A 30 -29.68 22.10 -4.63
N MET A 31 -28.88 23.15 -4.78
CA MET A 31 -27.58 23.10 -5.48
C MET A 31 -26.68 22.03 -4.84
N THR A 32 -26.58 22.04 -3.50
CA THR A 32 -25.77 21.06 -2.75
C THR A 32 -26.28 19.61 -2.96
N HIS A 33 -27.60 19.41 -3.03
CA HIS A 33 -28.19 18.10 -3.33
C HIS A 33 -27.97 17.67 -4.78
N MET A 34 -28.03 18.60 -5.74
CA MET A 34 -27.76 18.32 -7.14
C MET A 34 -26.31 17.89 -7.34
N GLY A 35 -25.36 18.59 -6.72
CA GLY A 35 -23.95 18.19 -6.66
C GLY A 35 -23.76 16.76 -6.16
N GLY A 36 -24.38 16.40 -5.03
CA GLY A 36 -24.32 15.04 -4.47
C GLY A 36 -25.02 13.95 -5.31
N ILE A 37 -25.99 14.31 -6.16
CA ILE A 37 -26.62 13.39 -7.13
C ILE A 37 -25.66 13.15 -8.31
N LEU A 38 -25.03 14.19 -8.82
CA LEU A 38 -24.07 14.12 -9.94
C LEU A 38 -22.78 13.41 -9.54
N GLU A 39 -22.28 13.66 -8.33
CA GLU A 39 -21.17 12.93 -7.69
C GLU A 39 -21.42 11.42 -7.68
N LYS A 40 -22.60 10.97 -7.22
CA LYS A 40 -23.02 9.55 -7.23
C LYS A 40 -23.22 8.98 -8.63
N ARG A 41 -23.33 9.82 -9.66
CA ARG A 41 -23.38 9.46 -11.08
C ARG A 41 -21.99 9.53 -11.74
N GLY A 42 -20.94 9.90 -11.02
CA GLY A 42 -19.58 10.07 -11.56
C GLY A 42 -19.43 11.30 -12.48
N GLN A 43 -20.40 12.21 -12.48
CA GLN A 43 -20.36 13.49 -13.18
C GLN A 43 -19.63 14.51 -12.30
N LEU A 44 -18.31 14.35 -12.16
CA LEU A 44 -17.52 15.09 -11.16
C LEU A 44 -17.42 16.58 -11.46
N ASN A 45 -17.36 16.98 -12.73
CA ASN A 45 -17.29 18.39 -13.15
C ASN A 45 -18.61 19.10 -12.81
N ASP A 46 -19.73 18.60 -13.32
CA ASP A 46 -21.08 19.11 -13.04
C ASP A 46 -21.37 19.18 -11.52
N ALA A 47 -20.83 18.22 -10.75
CA ALA A 47 -20.93 18.23 -9.29
C ALA A 47 -20.09 19.35 -8.64
N LEU A 48 -18.84 19.53 -9.09
CA LEU A 48 -17.96 20.63 -8.66
C LEU A 48 -18.59 22.00 -8.92
N ASP A 49 -19.20 22.20 -10.08
CA ASP A 49 -19.84 23.45 -10.45
C ASP A 49 -20.97 23.80 -9.45
N HIS A 50 -21.91 22.88 -9.21
CA HIS A 50 -23.01 23.15 -8.26
C HIS A 50 -22.56 23.27 -6.79
N TYR A 51 -21.55 22.53 -6.36
CA TYR A 51 -20.98 22.73 -5.02
C TYR A 51 -20.24 24.08 -4.93
N GLY A 52 -19.61 24.53 -6.03
CA GLY A 52 -18.93 25.81 -6.16
C GLY A 52 -19.89 27.00 -6.13
N GLU A 53 -20.96 26.96 -6.93
CA GLU A 53 -22.08 27.91 -6.87
C GLU A 53 -22.65 28.01 -5.45
N ALA A 54 -22.97 26.86 -4.84
CA ALA A 54 -23.54 26.81 -3.50
C ALA A 54 -22.59 27.36 -2.42
N MET A 55 -21.28 27.19 -2.59
CA MET A 55 -20.26 27.76 -1.72
C MET A 55 -20.13 29.28 -1.91
N HIS A 56 -20.09 29.75 -3.17
CA HIS A 56 -19.98 31.17 -3.52
C HIS A 56 -21.11 31.98 -2.90
N TYR A 57 -22.36 31.65 -3.23
CA TYR A 57 -23.52 32.37 -2.72
C TYR A 57 -23.68 32.24 -1.19
N ARG A 58 -23.17 31.17 -0.55
CA ARG A 58 -23.12 31.09 0.93
C ARG A 58 -22.10 32.06 1.53
N ARG A 59 -20.94 32.28 0.89
CA ARG A 59 -20.00 33.33 1.31
C ARG A 59 -20.64 34.71 1.21
N GLU A 60 -21.31 35.01 0.10
CA GLU A 60 -21.96 36.31 -0.11
C GLU A 60 -23.10 36.58 0.88
N VAL A 61 -23.99 35.61 1.10
CA VAL A 61 -25.21 35.82 1.90
C VAL A 61 -24.97 35.64 3.40
N LEU A 62 -24.06 34.75 3.81
CA LEU A 62 -23.86 34.38 5.22
C LEU A 62 -22.48 34.79 5.75
N GLY A 63 -21.55 35.18 4.89
CA GLY A 63 -20.15 35.42 5.23
C GLY A 63 -19.32 34.13 5.36
N ASP A 64 -18.00 34.28 5.24
CA ASP A 64 -17.04 33.16 5.24
C ASP A 64 -17.04 32.32 6.53
N LYS A 65 -17.37 32.95 7.66
CA LYS A 65 -17.31 32.34 9.01
C LYS A 65 -18.59 31.61 9.42
N HIS A 66 -19.66 31.69 8.64
CA HIS A 66 -20.91 31.05 9.02
C HIS A 66 -20.83 29.51 8.91
N PRO A 67 -21.40 28.72 9.84
CA PRO A 67 -21.27 27.26 9.85
C PRO A 67 -21.58 26.57 8.52
N LYS A 68 -22.67 26.97 7.85
CA LYS A 68 -23.07 26.42 6.54
C LYS A 68 -22.07 26.78 5.42
N THR A 69 -21.37 27.91 5.53
CA THR A 69 -20.32 28.31 4.58
C THR A 69 -19.09 27.44 4.77
N LEU A 70 -18.62 27.27 6.01
CA LEU A 70 -17.50 26.38 6.37
C LEU A 70 -17.76 24.93 5.96
N GLN A 71 -18.98 24.41 6.17
CA GLN A 71 -19.38 23.08 5.68
C GLN A 71 -19.32 22.99 4.15
N SER A 72 -19.65 24.07 3.43
CA SER A 72 -19.61 24.10 1.96
C SER A 72 -18.18 24.14 1.43
N ILE A 73 -17.31 24.92 2.06
CA ILE A 73 -15.87 24.95 1.80
C ILE A 73 -15.27 23.55 2.05
N GLY A 74 -15.63 22.88 3.14
CA GLY A 74 -15.21 21.50 3.43
C GLY A 74 -15.69 20.47 2.41
N LYS A 75 -16.93 20.61 1.90
CA LYS A 75 -17.45 19.77 0.80
C LYS A 75 -16.70 20.03 -0.50
N MET A 76 -16.44 21.29 -0.85
CA MET A 76 -15.63 21.65 -2.02
C MET A 76 -14.20 21.12 -1.91
N ALA A 77 -13.57 21.21 -0.74
CA ALA A 77 -12.26 20.61 -0.51
C ALA A 77 -12.25 19.08 -0.77
N ALA A 78 -13.29 18.38 -0.29
CA ALA A 78 -13.45 16.94 -0.53
C ALA A 78 -13.63 16.61 -2.03
N MET A 79 -14.37 17.44 -2.76
CA MET A 79 -14.62 17.29 -4.20
C MET A 79 -13.39 17.60 -5.06
N CYS A 80 -12.70 18.72 -4.82
CA CYS A 80 -11.44 19.05 -5.48
C CYS A 80 -10.41 17.92 -5.27
N LYS A 81 -10.33 17.36 -4.05
CA LYS A 81 -9.48 16.19 -3.75
C LYS A 81 -9.89 14.96 -4.59
N GLN A 82 -11.18 14.68 -4.71
CA GLN A 82 -11.71 13.56 -5.52
C GLN A 82 -11.49 13.75 -7.02
N HIS A 83 -11.43 15.00 -7.50
CA HIS A 83 -11.11 15.35 -8.88
C HIS A 83 -9.59 15.48 -9.13
N GLY A 84 -8.75 15.27 -8.11
CA GLY A 84 -7.29 15.35 -8.24
C GLY A 84 -6.71 16.77 -8.25
N GLN A 85 -7.50 17.78 -7.90
CA GLN A 85 -7.13 19.18 -7.66
C GLN A 85 -6.60 19.34 -6.22
N HIS A 86 -5.51 18.66 -5.89
CA HIS A 86 -5.08 18.52 -4.49
C HIS A 86 -4.63 19.84 -3.83
N TYR A 87 -4.17 20.84 -4.60
CA TYR A 87 -3.74 22.13 -4.09
C TYR A 87 -4.94 23.02 -3.70
N GLU A 88 -5.94 23.11 -4.58
CA GLU A 88 -7.22 23.80 -4.30
C GLU A 88 -7.93 23.17 -3.10
N ALA A 89 -7.95 21.83 -3.06
CA ALA A 89 -8.49 21.06 -1.93
C ALA A 89 -7.78 21.39 -0.60
N GLN A 90 -6.47 21.63 -0.62
CA GLN A 90 -5.68 21.94 0.56
C GLN A 90 -5.98 23.35 1.07
N ILE A 91 -6.04 24.35 0.18
CA ILE A 91 -6.40 25.72 0.54
C ILE A 91 -7.78 25.75 1.19
N LEU A 92 -8.79 25.14 0.54
CA LEU A 92 -10.15 25.08 1.06
C LEU A 92 -10.24 24.32 2.40
N ALA A 93 -9.53 23.19 2.54
CA ALA A 93 -9.51 22.45 3.81
C ALA A 93 -8.84 23.23 4.96
N GLN A 94 -7.77 23.98 4.67
CA GLN A 94 -7.11 24.85 5.64
C GLN A 94 -8.00 26.04 6.04
N GLU A 95 -8.69 26.65 5.08
CA GLU A 95 -9.65 27.73 5.31
C GLU A 95 -10.82 27.27 6.19
N ALA A 96 -11.45 26.14 5.84
CA ALA A 96 -12.52 25.54 6.64
C ALA A 96 -12.05 25.23 8.08
N LEU A 97 -10.85 24.67 8.24
CA LEU A 97 -10.28 24.39 9.56
C LEU A 97 -10.02 25.66 10.37
N PHE A 98 -9.44 26.70 9.77
CA PHE A 98 -9.18 27.97 10.43
C PHE A 98 -10.49 28.66 10.87
N GLY A 99 -11.50 28.65 10.00
CA GLY A 99 -12.83 29.17 10.31
C GLY A 99 -13.50 28.40 11.45
N SER A 100 -13.57 27.06 11.37
CA SER A 100 -14.19 26.23 12.41
C SER A 100 -13.49 26.38 13.76
N ARG A 101 -12.15 26.39 13.79
CA ARG A 101 -11.38 26.65 15.02
C ARG A 101 -11.73 27.97 15.68
N LYS A 102 -11.86 29.03 14.88
CA LYS A 102 -12.18 30.38 15.38
C LYS A 102 -13.63 30.51 15.86
N MET A 103 -14.56 29.77 15.25
CA MET A 103 -16.00 29.87 15.57
C MET A 103 -16.45 28.93 16.68
N PHE A 104 -15.93 27.70 16.70
CA PHE A 104 -16.41 26.63 17.59
C PHE A 104 -15.33 26.10 18.56
N GLY A 105 -14.08 26.54 18.40
CA GLY A 105 -12.95 26.04 19.18
C GLY A 105 -12.39 24.71 18.69
N GLU A 106 -11.30 24.26 19.31
CA GLU A 106 -10.51 23.11 18.89
C GLU A 106 -11.18 21.73 19.12
N GLN A 107 -12.19 21.65 19.99
CA GLN A 107 -12.84 20.38 20.37
C GLN A 107 -14.21 20.15 19.71
N ALA A 108 -14.73 21.14 18.97
CA ALA A 108 -16.06 21.04 18.36
C ALA A 108 -16.09 19.99 17.21
N PRO A 109 -17.21 19.26 17.03
CA PRO A 109 -17.35 18.27 15.95
C PRO A 109 -16.98 18.80 14.57
N ASP A 110 -17.48 19.99 14.19
CA ASP A 110 -17.20 20.66 12.90
C ASP A 110 -15.70 20.97 12.72
N THR A 111 -14.99 21.33 13.79
CA THR A 111 -13.54 21.53 13.76
C THR A 111 -12.80 20.22 13.55
N LEU A 112 -13.22 19.15 14.23
CA LEU A 112 -12.60 17.82 14.11
C LEU A 112 -12.89 17.18 12.75
N ASP A 113 -14.04 17.47 12.14
CA ASP A 113 -14.32 17.11 10.74
C ASP A 113 -13.43 17.89 9.76
N ALA A 114 -13.19 19.18 9.99
CA ALA A 114 -12.24 19.95 9.19
C ALA A 114 -10.80 19.42 9.32
N VAL A 115 -10.35 19.03 10.53
CA VAL A 115 -9.05 18.37 10.74
C VAL A 115 -8.98 17.04 9.97
N ASN A 116 -10.03 16.20 10.06
CA ASN A 116 -10.10 14.92 9.35
C ASN A 116 -10.10 15.10 7.83
N ASN A 117 -10.81 16.12 7.32
CA ASN A 117 -10.83 16.45 5.89
C ASN A 117 -9.46 16.94 5.40
N LEU A 118 -8.78 17.81 6.15
CA LEU A 118 -7.41 18.24 5.84
C LEU A 118 -6.43 17.07 5.84
N GLY A 119 -6.51 16.17 6.83
CA GLY A 119 -5.73 14.93 6.86
C GLY A 119 -5.97 14.04 5.64
N ALA A 120 -7.21 13.97 5.15
CA ALA A 120 -7.54 13.24 3.94
C ALA A 120 -7.01 13.92 2.65
N VAL A 121 -6.87 15.24 2.63
CA VAL A 121 -6.21 15.97 1.53
C VAL A 121 -4.70 15.72 1.53
N TRP A 122 -4.03 15.88 2.68
CA TRP A 122 -2.59 15.56 2.81
C TRP A 122 -2.29 14.12 2.40
N LYS A 123 -3.13 13.15 2.83
CA LYS A 123 -2.99 11.76 2.41
C LYS A 123 -3.09 11.60 0.88
N ALA A 124 -4.00 12.33 0.22
CA ALA A 124 -4.15 12.29 -1.23
C ALA A 124 -2.98 12.93 -2.00
N GLN A 125 -2.21 13.81 -1.35
CA GLN A 125 -0.96 14.37 -1.87
C GLN A 125 0.26 13.45 -1.63
N GLY A 126 0.12 12.38 -0.85
CA GLY A 126 1.25 11.54 -0.41
C GLY A 126 1.96 12.04 0.86
N GLU A 127 1.51 13.15 1.45
CA GLU A 127 2.07 13.76 2.67
C GLU A 127 1.61 13.03 3.93
N PHE A 128 1.96 11.74 4.03
CA PHE A 128 1.44 10.85 5.07
C PHE A 128 1.81 11.27 6.50
N LYS A 129 2.94 11.96 6.71
CA LYS A 129 3.35 12.47 8.02
C LYS A 129 2.42 13.59 8.53
N GLU A 130 1.99 14.50 7.65
CA GLU A 130 1.03 15.56 8.03
C GLU A 130 -0.39 15.00 8.16
N ALA A 131 -0.77 14.05 7.29
CA ALA A 131 -2.01 13.31 7.42
C ALA A 131 -2.11 12.54 8.76
N GLU A 132 -1.03 11.89 9.20
CA GLU A 132 -0.97 11.18 10.47
C GLU A 132 -1.21 12.12 11.66
N LYS A 133 -0.55 13.29 11.69
CA LYS A 133 -0.78 14.30 12.73
C LYS A 133 -2.26 14.69 12.82
N CYS A 134 -2.89 14.99 11.67
CA CYS A 134 -4.30 15.34 11.62
C CYS A 134 -5.20 14.21 12.15
N PHE A 135 -5.02 12.97 11.67
CA PHE A 135 -5.86 11.85 12.10
C PHE A 135 -5.61 11.44 13.56
N ARG A 136 -4.38 11.56 14.06
CA ARG A 136 -4.02 11.23 15.45
C ARG A 136 -4.58 12.27 16.43
N ASP A 137 -4.54 13.55 16.08
CA ASP A 137 -5.18 14.64 16.84
C ASP A 137 -6.72 14.47 16.87
N ALA A 138 -7.34 14.31 15.70
CA ALA A 138 -8.79 14.08 15.59
C ALA A 138 -9.25 12.82 16.34
N TYR A 139 -8.51 11.71 16.24
CA TYR A 139 -8.80 10.48 16.98
C TYR A 139 -8.74 10.71 18.50
N LYS A 140 -7.64 11.29 19.00
CA LYS A 140 -7.46 11.54 20.44
C LYS A 140 -8.58 12.42 20.99
N ARG A 141 -8.87 13.55 20.34
CA ARG A 141 -9.91 14.49 20.76
C ARG A 141 -11.30 13.87 20.74
N ARG A 142 -11.67 13.12 19.69
CA ARG A 142 -12.96 12.40 19.64
C ARG A 142 -13.04 11.27 20.67
N GLN A 143 -11.93 10.60 20.96
CA GLN A 143 -11.88 9.59 22.03
C GLN A 143 -12.10 10.21 23.41
N GLU A 144 -11.58 11.41 23.66
CA GLU A 144 -11.76 12.17 24.90
C GLU A 144 -13.19 12.74 25.05
N THR A 145 -13.79 13.26 23.97
CA THR A 145 -15.09 13.95 24.03
C THR A 145 -16.31 13.07 23.76
N LEU A 146 -16.22 12.14 22.80
CA LEU A 146 -17.32 11.27 22.36
C LEU A 146 -17.16 9.82 22.85
N GLY A 147 -15.98 9.48 23.39
CA GLY A 147 -15.62 8.14 23.83
C GLY A 147 -15.12 7.21 22.71
N PRO A 148 -14.55 6.05 23.08
CA PRO A 148 -13.89 5.14 22.13
C PRO A 148 -14.86 4.36 21.21
N LYS A 149 -16.15 4.32 21.55
CA LYS A 149 -17.19 3.59 20.80
C LYS A 149 -17.96 4.45 19.79
N HIS A 150 -17.76 5.77 19.79
CA HIS A 150 -18.49 6.67 18.90
C HIS A 150 -18.13 6.42 17.41
N PRO A 151 -19.10 6.46 16.46
CA PRO A 151 -18.82 6.27 15.04
C PRO A 151 -17.68 7.15 14.51
N ASP A 152 -17.64 8.42 14.90
CA ASP A 152 -16.63 9.38 14.44
C ASP A 152 -15.24 9.10 15.01
N THR A 153 -15.14 8.65 16.26
CA THR A 153 -13.88 8.18 16.87
C THR A 153 -13.37 6.97 16.09
N LEU A 154 -14.25 6.03 15.74
CA LEU A 154 -13.90 4.83 14.98
C LEU A 154 -13.54 5.13 13.52
N THR A 155 -14.14 6.16 12.93
CA THR A 155 -13.76 6.68 11.60
C THR A 155 -12.37 7.31 11.63
N SER A 156 -12.06 8.16 12.61
CA SER A 156 -10.72 8.72 12.79
C SER A 156 -9.68 7.62 13.09
N LEU A 157 -10.03 6.61 13.90
CA LEU A 157 -9.17 5.44 14.16
C LEU A 157 -8.86 4.65 12.89
N ASN A 158 -9.86 4.40 12.04
CA ASN A 158 -9.67 3.73 10.74
C ASN A 158 -8.78 4.57 9.81
N ASN A 159 -8.99 5.90 9.76
CA ASN A 159 -8.18 6.79 8.92
C ASN A 159 -6.72 6.88 9.40
N LEU A 160 -6.50 6.87 10.72
CA LEU A 160 -5.17 6.74 11.31
C LEU A 160 -4.53 5.40 10.96
N ALA A 161 -5.22 4.26 11.16
CA ALA A 161 -4.73 2.92 10.77
C ALA A 161 -4.31 2.86 9.30
N CYS A 162 -5.16 3.41 8.41
CA CYS A 162 -4.89 3.51 6.99
C CYS A 162 -3.69 4.37 6.62
N THR A 163 -3.28 5.31 7.47
CA THR A 163 -2.18 6.26 7.21
C THR A 163 -0.87 5.79 7.85
N VAL A 164 -0.96 5.15 9.02
CA VAL A 164 0.17 4.49 9.69
C VAL A 164 0.72 3.33 8.85
N ASP A 165 -0.12 2.63 8.08
CA ASP A 165 0.35 1.62 7.12
C ASP A 165 1.06 2.23 5.90
N GLU A 166 0.57 3.39 5.40
CA GLU A 166 1.28 4.18 4.36
C GLU A 166 2.57 4.83 4.92
N LEU A 167 2.80 4.78 6.24
CA LEU A 167 4.06 5.12 6.90
C LEU A 167 4.89 3.88 7.26
N GLY A 168 4.58 2.72 6.66
CA GLY A 168 5.36 1.50 6.77
C GLY A 168 5.27 0.78 8.13
N ASN A 169 4.59 1.37 9.12
CA ASN A 169 4.47 0.82 10.46
C ASN A 169 3.32 -0.20 10.55
N ALA A 170 3.49 -1.33 9.84
CA ALA A 170 2.50 -2.40 9.76
C ALA A 170 2.08 -2.93 11.16
N LYS A 171 2.99 -2.94 12.13
CA LYS A 171 2.72 -3.42 13.49
C LYS A 171 1.74 -2.53 14.26
N GLU A 172 1.82 -1.21 14.12
CA GLU A 172 0.84 -0.29 14.71
C GLU A 172 -0.45 -0.29 13.86
N ALA A 173 -0.35 -0.22 12.54
CA ALA A 173 -1.50 -0.22 11.65
C ALA A 173 -2.41 -1.44 11.85
N GLY A 174 -1.85 -2.65 11.92
CA GLY A 174 -2.60 -3.89 12.16
C GLY A 174 -3.38 -3.86 13.47
N LYS A 175 -2.78 -3.34 14.55
CA LYS A 175 -3.48 -3.16 15.85
C LYS A 175 -4.64 -2.18 15.75
N LEU A 176 -4.43 -1.03 15.11
CA LEU A 176 -5.47 0.01 14.96
C LEU A 176 -6.64 -0.50 14.09
N TYR A 177 -6.35 -1.25 13.03
CA TYR A 177 -7.38 -1.91 12.21
C TYR A 177 -8.17 -2.96 12.99
N GLN A 178 -7.49 -3.84 13.73
CA GLN A 178 -8.14 -4.84 14.59
C GLN A 178 -9.03 -4.18 15.65
N GLN A 179 -8.51 -3.20 16.39
CA GLN A 179 -9.25 -2.43 17.40
C GLN A 179 -10.51 -1.77 16.82
N CYS A 180 -10.40 -1.13 15.64
CA CYS A 180 -11.53 -0.52 14.95
C CYS A 180 -12.59 -1.56 14.56
N LEU A 181 -12.17 -2.68 13.96
CA LEU A 181 -13.05 -3.76 13.55
C LEU A 181 -13.77 -4.40 14.74
N GLU A 182 -13.07 -4.72 15.82
CA GLU A 182 -13.66 -5.35 16.99
C GLU A 182 -14.66 -4.44 17.70
N THR A 183 -14.35 -3.15 17.79
CA THR A 183 -15.27 -2.17 18.38
C THR A 183 -16.50 -1.97 17.49
N ARG A 184 -16.36 -1.85 16.17
CA ARG A 184 -17.52 -1.77 15.26
C ARG A 184 -18.35 -3.06 15.27
N ARG A 185 -17.71 -4.24 15.27
CA ARG A 185 -18.39 -5.55 15.34
C ARG A 185 -19.20 -5.72 16.63
N THR A 186 -18.72 -5.20 17.76
CA THR A 186 -19.43 -5.29 19.05
C THR A 186 -20.55 -4.25 19.20
N VAL A 187 -20.40 -3.05 18.64
CA VAL A 187 -21.40 -1.97 18.74
C VAL A 187 -22.49 -2.08 17.67
N LEU A 188 -22.13 -2.43 16.43
CA LEU A 188 -23.01 -2.38 15.26
C LEU A 188 -23.36 -3.77 14.70
N GLY A 189 -22.68 -4.82 15.17
CA GLY A 189 -22.77 -6.17 14.63
C GLY A 189 -21.88 -6.41 13.39
N PRO A 190 -21.71 -7.69 12.98
CA PRO A 190 -20.80 -8.08 11.89
C PRO A 190 -21.31 -7.63 10.51
N SER A 191 -22.62 -7.56 10.32
CA SER A 191 -23.26 -7.26 9.03
C SER A 191 -23.46 -5.76 8.77
N HIS A 192 -23.08 -4.87 9.69
CA HIS A 192 -23.23 -3.43 9.50
C HIS A 192 -22.30 -2.91 8.40
N PRO A 193 -22.71 -1.94 7.56
CA PRO A 193 -21.88 -1.40 6.48
C PRO A 193 -20.49 -0.93 6.94
N ASP A 194 -20.41 -0.21 8.06
CA ASP A 194 -19.13 0.26 8.61
C ASP A 194 -18.23 -0.86 9.13
N THR A 195 -18.82 -1.91 9.72
CA THR A 195 -18.08 -3.10 10.14
C THR A 195 -17.50 -3.81 8.91
N MET A 196 -18.30 -3.98 7.86
CA MET A 196 -17.85 -4.57 6.59
C MET A 196 -16.79 -3.71 5.87
N THR A 197 -16.84 -2.39 6.02
CA THR A 197 -15.78 -1.48 5.54
C THR A 197 -14.49 -1.66 6.34
N SER A 198 -14.54 -1.77 7.68
CA SER A 198 -13.36 -2.08 8.49
C SER A 198 -12.80 -3.48 8.21
N MET A 199 -13.66 -4.49 7.98
CA MET A 199 -13.23 -5.82 7.52
C MET A 199 -12.49 -5.75 6.17
N SER A 200 -13.01 -4.95 5.23
CA SER A 200 -12.38 -4.76 3.92
C SER A 200 -11.00 -4.11 4.04
N ASN A 201 -10.88 -3.07 4.87
CA ASN A 201 -9.61 -2.35 5.07
C ASN A 201 -8.57 -3.24 5.75
N LEU A 202 -8.97 -4.01 6.78
CA LEU A 202 -8.10 -5.00 7.42
C LEU A 202 -7.69 -6.10 6.42
N ALA A 203 -8.60 -6.58 5.58
CA ALA A 203 -8.27 -7.60 4.58
C ALA A 203 -7.27 -7.09 3.53
N LEU A 204 -7.41 -5.84 3.06
CA LEU A 204 -6.44 -5.23 2.16
C LEU A 204 -5.06 -5.05 2.84
N PHE A 205 -5.03 -4.70 4.12
CA PHE A 205 -3.81 -4.68 4.93
C PHE A 205 -3.18 -6.08 5.06
N LEU A 206 -3.96 -7.11 5.38
CA LEU A 206 -3.48 -8.50 5.52
C LEU A 206 -2.91 -9.02 4.19
N ARG A 207 -3.62 -8.79 3.07
CA ARG A 207 -3.15 -9.09 1.71
C ARG A 207 -1.80 -8.41 1.44
N ALA A 208 -1.68 -7.12 1.73
CA ALA A 208 -0.46 -6.34 1.56
C ALA A 208 0.71 -6.81 2.46
N ASN A 209 0.43 -7.53 3.54
CA ASN A 209 1.43 -8.13 4.43
C ASN A 209 1.59 -9.66 4.21
N GLY A 210 1.07 -10.21 3.11
CA GLY A 210 1.22 -11.62 2.72
C GLY A 210 0.25 -12.60 3.40
N GLN A 211 -0.61 -12.15 4.31
CA GLN A 211 -1.62 -12.96 5.00
C GLN A 211 -2.88 -13.16 4.12
N ARG A 212 -2.68 -13.74 2.93
CA ARG A 212 -3.71 -13.83 1.87
C ARG A 212 -4.94 -14.64 2.25
N LEU A 213 -4.78 -15.79 2.93
CA LEU A 213 -5.91 -16.64 3.34
C LEU A 213 -6.85 -15.95 4.33
N GLU A 214 -6.30 -15.19 5.28
CA GLU A 214 -7.09 -14.39 6.22
C GLU A 214 -7.81 -13.23 5.52
N ALA A 215 -7.12 -12.58 4.58
CA ALA A 215 -7.70 -11.52 3.75
C ALA A 215 -8.87 -12.03 2.89
N GLU A 216 -8.72 -13.22 2.27
CA GLU A 216 -9.77 -13.85 1.48
C GLU A 216 -11.00 -14.14 2.34
N ALA A 217 -10.81 -14.81 3.48
CA ALA A 217 -11.89 -15.18 4.40
C ALA A 217 -12.67 -13.96 4.94
N LEU A 218 -12.03 -12.80 5.06
CA LEU A 218 -12.70 -11.53 5.38
C LEU A 218 -13.45 -10.95 4.17
N LEU A 219 -12.83 -10.88 2.98
CA LEU A 219 -13.46 -10.29 1.80
C LEU A 219 -14.65 -11.09 1.28
N VAL A 220 -14.60 -12.42 1.31
CA VAL A 220 -15.75 -13.28 0.94
C VAL A 220 -16.94 -12.99 1.86
N LYS A 221 -16.73 -12.93 3.17
CA LYS A 221 -17.79 -12.57 4.15
C LYS A 221 -18.37 -11.18 3.89
N VAL A 222 -17.53 -10.20 3.53
CA VAL A 222 -18.00 -8.85 3.17
C VAL A 222 -18.80 -8.86 1.87
N LEU A 223 -18.33 -9.57 0.83
CA LEU A 223 -19.00 -9.67 -0.45
C LEU A 223 -20.40 -10.28 -0.27
N ASP A 224 -20.51 -11.39 0.45
CA ASP A 224 -21.80 -12.03 0.74
C ASP A 224 -22.71 -11.15 1.60
N GLY A 225 -22.18 -10.46 2.61
CA GLY A 225 -22.94 -9.51 3.43
C GLY A 225 -23.51 -8.36 2.61
N ARG A 226 -22.66 -7.69 1.80
CA ARG A 226 -23.08 -6.59 0.92
C ARG A 226 -24.01 -7.05 -0.19
N ARG A 227 -23.78 -8.24 -0.78
CA ARG A 227 -24.67 -8.84 -1.78
C ARG A 227 -26.06 -9.16 -1.19
N LYS A 228 -26.15 -9.57 0.08
CA LYS A 228 -27.43 -9.80 0.78
C LYS A 228 -28.16 -8.50 1.16
N ILE A 229 -27.44 -7.49 1.66
CA ILE A 229 -28.04 -6.25 2.19
C ILE A 229 -28.36 -5.24 1.08
N PHE A 230 -27.41 -4.99 0.19
CA PHE A 230 -27.51 -3.94 -0.84
C PHE A 230 -27.80 -4.49 -2.24
N GLY A 231 -27.69 -5.81 -2.42
CA GLY A 231 -27.72 -6.45 -3.74
C GLY A 231 -26.43 -6.25 -4.54
N ILE A 232 -26.40 -6.93 -5.68
CA ILE A 232 -25.24 -7.02 -6.60
C ILE A 232 -24.84 -5.69 -7.27
N LYS A 233 -25.79 -4.76 -7.44
CA LYS A 233 -25.60 -3.50 -8.19
C LYS A 233 -25.01 -2.37 -7.35
N HIS A 234 -24.97 -2.51 -6.03
CA HIS A 234 -24.52 -1.43 -5.15
C HIS A 234 -23.01 -1.18 -5.31
N PRO A 235 -22.55 0.09 -5.31
CA PRO A 235 -21.13 0.43 -5.43
C PRO A 235 -20.24 -0.35 -4.45
N ASP A 236 -20.66 -0.50 -3.20
CA ASP A 236 -19.88 -1.23 -2.18
C ASP A 236 -19.75 -2.73 -2.48
N THR A 237 -20.79 -3.36 -3.02
CA THR A 237 -20.76 -4.76 -3.46
C THR A 237 -19.80 -4.91 -4.64
N ILE A 238 -19.83 -3.95 -5.58
CA ILE A 238 -18.92 -3.90 -6.73
C ILE A 238 -17.45 -3.71 -6.29
N ILE A 239 -17.20 -2.84 -5.31
CA ILE A 239 -15.85 -2.67 -4.72
C ILE A 239 -15.40 -3.98 -4.07
N SER A 240 -16.28 -4.69 -3.36
CA SER A 240 -15.95 -5.99 -2.78
C SER A 240 -15.68 -7.07 -3.81
N MET A 241 -16.40 -7.11 -4.95
CA MET A 241 -16.09 -8.02 -6.07
C MET A 241 -14.70 -7.74 -6.65
N ASN A 242 -14.35 -6.46 -6.85
CA ASN A 242 -13.00 -6.08 -7.29
C ASN A 242 -11.91 -6.51 -6.30
N ASN A 243 -12.14 -6.31 -4.99
CA ASN A 243 -11.16 -6.68 -3.97
C ASN A 243 -11.00 -8.21 -3.86
N CYS A 244 -12.09 -8.98 -3.96
CA CYS A 244 -12.04 -10.46 -4.01
C CYS A 244 -11.27 -10.94 -5.25
N ALA A 245 -11.55 -10.36 -6.42
CA ALA A 245 -10.85 -10.69 -7.66
C ALA A 245 -9.36 -10.32 -7.60
N ALA A 246 -8.99 -9.29 -6.83
CA ALA A 246 -7.59 -8.92 -6.63
C ALA A 246 -6.82 -9.97 -5.80
N ILE A 247 -7.47 -10.70 -4.87
CA ILE A 247 -6.86 -11.85 -4.19
C ILE A 247 -6.80 -13.06 -5.13
N ALA A 248 -7.89 -13.37 -5.84
CA ALA A 248 -7.91 -14.46 -6.81
C ALA A 248 -6.87 -14.26 -7.95
N ARG A 249 -6.51 -13.02 -8.27
CA ARG A 249 -5.42 -12.70 -9.21
C ARG A 249 -4.02 -12.86 -8.61
N ASP A 250 -3.85 -12.70 -7.29
CA ASP A 250 -2.59 -13.06 -6.62
C ASP A 250 -2.41 -14.59 -6.62
N GLU A 251 -3.48 -15.35 -6.38
CA GLU A 251 -3.51 -16.82 -6.48
C GLU A 251 -3.08 -17.30 -7.88
N VAL A 252 -3.56 -16.64 -8.96
CA VAL A 252 -3.11 -16.94 -10.34
C VAL A 252 -1.59 -16.78 -10.50
N GLN A 253 -0.97 -15.80 -9.85
CA GLN A 253 0.47 -15.61 -9.92
C GLN A 253 1.22 -16.70 -9.12
N ASP A 254 0.74 -17.07 -7.94
CA ASP A 254 1.32 -18.17 -7.14
C ASP A 254 1.27 -19.51 -7.90
N PHE A 255 0.10 -19.87 -8.45
CA PHE A 255 -0.07 -21.14 -9.15
C PHE A 255 0.68 -21.20 -10.47
N ARG A 256 0.96 -20.04 -11.09
CA ARG A 256 1.87 -19.93 -12.23
C ARG A 256 3.31 -20.22 -11.86
N GLU A 257 3.75 -19.77 -10.68
CA GLU A 257 5.11 -20.03 -10.18
C GLU A 257 5.28 -21.48 -9.70
N SER A 258 4.22 -22.12 -9.18
CA SER A 258 4.23 -23.55 -8.81
C SER A 258 4.00 -24.52 -9.98
N ASN A 259 3.63 -24.03 -11.17
CA ASN A 259 3.14 -24.80 -12.33
C ASN A 259 1.87 -25.65 -12.05
N ASP A 260 1.04 -25.30 -11.05
CA ASP A 260 -0.24 -25.98 -10.83
C ASP A 260 -1.28 -25.54 -11.87
N THR A 261 -1.36 -26.28 -12.97
CA THR A 261 -2.25 -25.94 -14.09
C THR A 261 -3.75 -26.05 -13.78
N LEU A 262 -4.16 -26.75 -12.72
CA LEU A 262 -5.57 -26.91 -12.36
C LEU A 262 -6.02 -25.77 -11.46
N GLU A 263 -5.27 -25.49 -10.40
CA GLU A 263 -5.58 -24.38 -9.49
C GLU A 263 -5.38 -23.02 -10.16
N LEU A 264 -4.39 -22.88 -11.07
CA LEU A 264 -4.26 -21.71 -11.95
C LEU A 264 -5.56 -21.41 -12.72
N LYS A 265 -6.17 -22.43 -13.34
CA LYS A 265 -7.41 -22.26 -14.12
C LYS A 265 -8.58 -21.88 -13.23
N LYS A 266 -8.71 -22.50 -12.05
CA LYS A 266 -9.75 -22.17 -11.07
C LYS A 266 -9.62 -20.74 -10.54
N ALA A 267 -8.41 -20.32 -10.17
CA ALA A 267 -8.12 -18.97 -9.69
C ALA A 267 -8.39 -17.91 -10.78
N PHE A 268 -8.00 -18.19 -12.03
CA PHE A 268 -8.29 -17.32 -13.15
C PHE A 268 -9.79 -17.18 -13.39
N GLU A 269 -10.53 -18.29 -13.45
CA GLU A 269 -11.99 -18.25 -13.67
C GLU A 269 -12.72 -17.53 -12.53
N LYS A 270 -12.33 -17.79 -11.27
CA LYS A 270 -12.80 -17.08 -10.06
C LYS A 270 -12.60 -15.57 -10.19
N ALA A 271 -11.41 -15.12 -10.56
CA ALA A 271 -11.11 -13.69 -10.76
C ALA A 271 -11.89 -13.10 -11.95
N HIS A 272 -12.00 -13.85 -13.04
CA HIS A 272 -12.63 -13.43 -14.30
C HIS A 272 -14.15 -13.27 -14.16
N VAL A 273 -14.84 -14.22 -13.51
CA VAL A 273 -16.27 -14.14 -13.19
C VAL A 273 -16.56 -12.92 -12.31
N LEU A 274 -15.81 -12.74 -11.22
CA LEU A 274 -15.99 -11.60 -10.32
C LEU A 274 -15.80 -10.24 -11.02
N LEU A 275 -14.82 -10.13 -11.91
CA LEU A 275 -14.56 -8.88 -12.65
C LEU A 275 -15.59 -8.64 -13.76
N ARG A 276 -16.03 -9.67 -14.49
CA ARG A 276 -17.14 -9.52 -15.45
C ARG A 276 -18.45 -9.16 -14.76
N GLU A 277 -18.73 -9.76 -13.59
CA GLU A 277 -19.89 -9.41 -12.75
C GLU A 277 -19.80 -7.94 -12.27
N ALA A 278 -18.63 -7.50 -11.79
CA ALA A 278 -18.39 -6.12 -11.37
C ALA A 278 -18.52 -5.10 -12.52
N VAL A 279 -17.97 -5.39 -13.70
CA VAL A 279 -18.10 -4.55 -14.90
C VAL A 279 -19.57 -4.46 -15.34
N ALA A 280 -20.27 -5.59 -15.44
CA ALA A 280 -21.68 -5.59 -15.86
C ALA A 280 -22.59 -4.85 -14.85
N ALA A 281 -22.39 -5.08 -13.56
CA ALA A 281 -23.16 -4.42 -12.49
C ALA A 281 -22.92 -2.90 -12.46
N SER A 282 -21.65 -2.47 -12.53
CA SER A 282 -21.27 -1.06 -12.52
C SER A 282 -21.74 -0.31 -13.76
N GLN A 283 -21.51 -0.84 -14.96
CA GLN A 283 -21.98 -0.21 -16.20
C GLN A 283 -23.51 -0.08 -16.25
N LYS A 284 -24.25 -1.09 -15.76
CA LYS A 284 -25.72 -1.10 -15.75
C LYS A 284 -26.33 -0.16 -14.71
N ASN A 285 -25.67 0.03 -13.56
CA ASN A 285 -26.20 0.86 -12.47
C ASN A 285 -25.72 2.32 -12.53
N LEU A 286 -24.44 2.53 -12.84
CA LEU A 286 -23.75 3.83 -12.74
C LEU A 286 -23.43 4.45 -14.11
N GLY A 287 -23.41 3.64 -15.17
CA GLY A 287 -23.08 4.06 -16.53
C GLY A 287 -21.65 3.70 -16.95
N LYS A 288 -21.42 3.62 -18.27
CA LYS A 288 -20.16 3.10 -18.85
C LYS A 288 -18.92 3.92 -18.54
N ARG A 289 -19.06 5.25 -18.37
CA ARG A 289 -17.97 6.18 -18.05
C ARG A 289 -17.83 6.49 -16.56
N HIS A 290 -18.59 5.83 -15.68
CA HIS A 290 -18.45 6.04 -14.25
C HIS A 290 -17.07 5.56 -13.75
N PRO A 291 -16.34 6.32 -12.91
CA PRO A 291 -14.99 5.93 -12.46
C PRO A 291 -14.90 4.50 -11.90
N LEU A 292 -15.88 4.05 -11.09
CA LEU A 292 -15.92 2.67 -10.58
C LEU A 292 -16.08 1.60 -11.69
N ALA A 293 -16.81 1.89 -12.76
CA ALA A 293 -16.95 0.98 -13.89
C ALA A 293 -15.63 0.88 -14.67
N LEU A 294 -14.97 2.02 -14.89
CA LEU A 294 -13.66 2.10 -15.54
C LEU A 294 -12.57 1.40 -14.70
N LYS A 295 -12.59 1.51 -13.36
CA LYS A 295 -11.70 0.75 -12.46
C LYS A 295 -11.94 -0.76 -12.54
N SER A 296 -13.20 -1.21 -12.61
CA SER A 296 -13.51 -2.63 -12.80
C SER A 296 -13.03 -3.14 -14.18
N MET A 297 -13.16 -2.32 -15.23
CA MET A 297 -12.64 -2.63 -16.56
C MET A 297 -11.11 -2.66 -16.60
N ASN A 298 -10.41 -1.73 -15.93
CA ASN A 298 -8.95 -1.73 -15.77
C ASN A 298 -8.47 -3.04 -15.12
N ASN A 299 -9.17 -3.49 -14.07
CA ASN A 299 -8.84 -4.73 -13.37
C ASN A 299 -9.06 -5.97 -14.25
N LEU A 300 -10.16 -6.01 -15.01
CA LEU A 300 -10.43 -7.07 -15.98
C LEU A 300 -9.38 -7.12 -17.10
N ALA A 301 -9.02 -5.96 -17.65
CA ALA A 301 -7.98 -5.85 -18.67
C ALA A 301 -6.61 -6.32 -18.13
N GLY A 302 -6.28 -6.01 -16.88
CA GLY A 302 -5.08 -6.50 -16.21
C GLY A 302 -5.06 -8.02 -16.03
N LEU A 303 -6.19 -8.62 -15.65
CA LEU A 303 -6.33 -10.08 -15.56
C LEU A 303 -6.17 -10.75 -16.93
N LEU A 304 -6.77 -10.19 -17.99
CA LEU A 304 -6.66 -10.69 -19.36
C LEU A 304 -5.22 -10.59 -19.89
N ARG A 305 -4.53 -9.47 -19.63
CA ARG A 305 -3.10 -9.30 -19.94
C ARG A 305 -2.28 -10.39 -19.27
N ASP A 306 -2.49 -10.61 -17.99
CA ASP A 306 -1.71 -11.59 -17.24
C ASP A 306 -1.96 -13.02 -17.76
N ASN A 307 -3.15 -13.32 -18.30
CA ASN A 307 -3.44 -14.60 -18.97
C ASN A 307 -2.90 -14.71 -20.42
N GLY A 308 -2.29 -13.64 -20.96
CA GLY A 308 -1.80 -13.61 -22.34
C GLY A 308 -2.86 -13.22 -23.38
N ASN A 309 -4.08 -12.87 -22.97
CA ASN A 309 -5.14 -12.39 -23.86
C ASN A 309 -4.91 -10.89 -24.19
N LEU A 310 -3.76 -10.57 -24.79
CA LEU A 310 -3.29 -9.20 -24.96
C LEU A 310 -4.22 -8.34 -25.84
N GLU A 311 -4.83 -8.91 -26.88
CA GLU A 311 -5.73 -8.19 -27.80
C GLU A 311 -7.06 -7.77 -27.13
N GLU A 312 -7.69 -8.64 -26.33
CA GLU A 312 -8.89 -8.27 -25.55
C GLU A 312 -8.53 -7.27 -24.44
N SER A 313 -7.34 -7.41 -23.85
CA SER A 313 -6.81 -6.49 -22.85
C SER A 313 -6.59 -5.09 -23.42
N GLU A 314 -5.92 -4.95 -24.57
CA GLU A 314 -5.68 -3.66 -25.25
C GLU A 314 -7.00 -2.93 -25.53
N LYS A 315 -7.95 -3.61 -26.18
CA LYS A 315 -9.29 -3.07 -26.52
C LYS A 315 -10.14 -2.66 -25.30
N LEU A 316 -9.82 -3.18 -24.11
CA LEU A 316 -10.42 -2.73 -22.86
C LEU A 316 -9.65 -1.55 -22.27
N TYR A 317 -8.32 -1.57 -22.29
CA TYR A 317 -7.50 -0.47 -21.81
C TYR A 317 -7.70 0.83 -22.60
N GLU A 318 -7.84 0.78 -23.93
CA GLU A 318 -8.20 1.96 -24.74
C GLU A 318 -9.49 2.62 -24.23
N LYS A 319 -10.55 1.83 -24.06
CA LYS A 319 -11.85 2.29 -23.52
C LYS A 319 -11.76 2.82 -22.09
N VAL A 320 -10.86 2.24 -21.27
CA VAL A 320 -10.59 2.71 -19.91
C VAL A 320 -9.90 4.06 -19.94
N VAL A 321 -8.84 4.22 -20.72
CA VAL A 321 -8.05 5.46 -20.84
C VAL A 321 -8.91 6.59 -21.40
N ASP A 322 -9.64 6.35 -22.49
CA ASP A 322 -10.57 7.34 -23.07
C ASP A 322 -11.69 7.71 -22.09
N GLY A 323 -12.25 6.72 -21.39
CA GLY A 323 -13.23 6.93 -20.34
C GLY A 323 -12.70 7.84 -19.23
N MET A 324 -11.55 7.48 -18.65
CA MET A 324 -10.93 8.20 -17.53
C MET A 324 -10.47 9.60 -17.93
N ARG A 325 -9.86 9.77 -19.11
CA ARG A 325 -9.56 11.10 -19.68
C ARG A 325 -10.82 11.97 -19.76
N SER A 326 -11.95 11.40 -20.18
CA SER A 326 -13.21 12.16 -20.32
C SER A 326 -13.90 12.54 -19.01
N CYS A 327 -13.76 11.75 -17.93
CA CYS A 327 -14.51 11.96 -16.68
C CYS A 327 -13.66 12.37 -15.47
N GLN A 328 -12.34 12.20 -15.52
CA GLN A 328 -11.38 12.61 -14.47
C GLN A 328 -10.28 13.53 -15.01
N GLY A 329 -10.14 13.66 -16.33
CA GLY A 329 -9.06 14.43 -16.96
C GLY A 329 -7.76 13.64 -17.12
N PHE A 330 -6.86 14.19 -17.95
CA PHE A 330 -5.59 13.57 -18.32
C PHE A 330 -4.64 13.39 -17.13
N ASN A 331 -4.55 14.39 -16.25
CA ASN A 331 -3.62 14.41 -15.12
C ASN A 331 -4.15 13.75 -13.84
N HIS A 332 -5.26 13.00 -13.90
CA HIS A 332 -5.76 12.27 -12.73
C HIS A 332 -4.94 10.99 -12.50
N LEU A 333 -4.64 10.67 -11.24
CA LEU A 333 -3.73 9.55 -10.92
C LEU A 333 -4.27 8.19 -11.41
N ASP A 334 -5.59 7.98 -11.33
CA ASP A 334 -6.23 6.79 -11.93
C ASP A 334 -6.01 6.73 -13.45
N THR A 335 -6.19 7.84 -14.17
CA THR A 335 -5.99 7.94 -15.63
C THR A 335 -4.56 7.59 -16.01
N LEU A 336 -3.57 8.21 -15.33
CA LEU A 336 -2.15 7.97 -15.56
C LEU A 336 -1.74 6.52 -15.23
N THR A 337 -2.34 5.93 -14.18
CA THR A 337 -2.13 4.52 -13.83
C THR A 337 -2.71 3.58 -14.90
N ALA A 338 -3.89 3.90 -15.46
CA ALA A 338 -4.48 3.16 -16.58
C ALA A 338 -3.64 3.29 -17.86
N ILE A 339 -3.06 4.46 -18.14
CA ILE A 339 -2.13 4.69 -19.25
C ILE A 339 -0.85 3.83 -19.08
N ASN A 340 -0.22 3.84 -17.90
CA ASN A 340 0.92 2.96 -17.58
C ASN A 340 0.57 1.46 -17.76
N ASN A 341 -0.65 1.05 -17.39
CA ASN A 341 -1.10 -0.32 -17.57
C ASN A 341 -1.32 -0.69 -19.05
N HIS A 342 -1.90 0.22 -19.84
CA HIS A 342 -2.11 0.08 -21.28
C HIS A 342 -0.77 -0.02 -22.03
N ALA A 343 0.18 0.86 -21.72
CA ALA A 343 1.56 0.82 -22.24
C ALA A 343 2.24 -0.52 -21.97
N GLY A 344 1.95 -1.13 -20.81
CA GLY A 344 2.43 -2.48 -20.47
C GLY A 344 1.86 -3.60 -21.32
N VAL A 345 0.64 -3.46 -21.87
CA VAL A 345 0.09 -4.42 -22.83
C VAL A 345 0.77 -4.28 -24.19
N LEU A 346 0.88 -3.05 -24.68
CA LEU A 346 1.54 -2.74 -25.96
C LEU A 346 2.99 -3.24 -25.99
N ARG A 347 3.74 -3.01 -24.90
CA ARG A 347 5.11 -3.53 -24.74
C ARG A 347 5.18 -5.05 -24.75
N LEU A 348 4.17 -5.75 -24.19
CA LEU A 348 4.09 -7.22 -24.25
C LEU A 348 3.68 -7.75 -25.62
N GLN A 349 2.96 -6.96 -26.43
CA GLN A 349 2.68 -7.25 -27.85
C GLN A 349 3.88 -6.96 -28.77
N GLY A 350 4.92 -6.28 -28.27
CA GLY A 350 6.09 -5.87 -29.04
C GLY A 350 6.00 -4.47 -29.65
N ASP A 351 4.88 -3.75 -29.45
CA ASP A 351 4.72 -2.36 -29.88
C ASP A 351 5.35 -1.41 -28.87
N ALA A 352 6.69 -1.42 -28.85
CA ALA A 352 7.48 -0.57 -27.97
C ALA A 352 7.34 0.93 -28.31
N VAL A 353 6.97 1.27 -29.54
CA VAL A 353 6.82 2.68 -29.99
C VAL A 353 5.55 3.31 -29.41
N ARG A 354 4.37 2.67 -29.54
CA ARG A 354 3.16 3.16 -28.87
C ARG A 354 3.28 3.07 -27.35
N ALA A 355 3.97 2.05 -26.84
CA ALA A 355 4.22 1.91 -25.40
C ALA A 355 5.08 3.05 -24.83
N GLU A 356 6.13 3.51 -25.53
CA GLU A 356 7.03 4.57 -25.06
C GLU A 356 6.27 5.88 -24.81
N GLY A 357 5.50 6.34 -25.79
CA GLY A 357 4.76 7.60 -25.68
C GLY A 357 3.75 7.60 -24.52
N LEU A 358 3.06 6.48 -24.29
CA LEU A 358 2.16 6.32 -23.15
C LEU A 358 2.91 6.20 -21.82
N TYR A 359 4.04 5.49 -21.77
CA TYR A 359 4.86 5.41 -20.56
C TYR A 359 5.44 6.76 -20.18
N LYS A 360 5.85 7.57 -21.15
CA LYS A 360 6.29 8.95 -20.97
C LYS A 360 5.19 9.84 -20.41
N GLU A 361 4.00 9.84 -21.01
CA GLU A 361 2.82 10.58 -20.51
C GLU A 361 2.50 10.20 -19.06
N ALA A 362 2.46 8.90 -18.76
CA ALA A 362 2.22 8.41 -17.41
C ALA A 362 3.34 8.80 -16.43
N ALA A 363 4.61 8.65 -16.82
CA ALA A 363 5.76 8.96 -15.98
C ALA A 363 5.81 10.45 -15.62
N GLU A 364 5.73 11.34 -16.61
CA GLU A 364 5.76 12.79 -16.40
C GLU A 364 4.60 13.25 -15.50
N GLY A 365 3.38 12.75 -15.74
CA GLY A 365 2.21 13.05 -14.94
C GLY A 365 2.28 12.54 -13.49
N ILE A 366 2.75 11.30 -13.28
CA ILE A 366 2.82 10.67 -11.95
C ILE A 366 3.95 11.29 -11.12
N VAL A 367 5.13 11.49 -11.72
CA VAL A 367 6.28 12.16 -11.07
C VAL A 367 5.90 13.57 -10.63
N LYS A 368 5.21 14.34 -11.49
CA LYS A 368 4.74 15.69 -11.16
C LYS A 368 3.75 15.72 -9.98
N LYS A 369 3.00 14.64 -9.74
CA LYS A 369 1.99 14.58 -8.68
C LYS A 369 2.45 13.98 -7.36
N LEU A 370 3.34 12.99 -7.41
CA LEU A 370 3.75 12.21 -6.23
C LEU A 370 5.23 12.36 -5.88
N GLY A 371 5.99 13.11 -6.68
CA GLY A 371 7.44 13.10 -6.65
C GLY A 371 8.03 11.90 -7.38
N ASP A 372 9.32 11.96 -7.66
CA ASP A 372 10.10 10.97 -8.39
C ASP A 372 10.44 9.72 -7.57
N ALA A 373 10.55 9.85 -6.25
CA ALA A 373 10.85 8.77 -5.30
C ALA A 373 9.62 7.96 -4.84
N HIS A 374 8.39 8.33 -5.24
CA HIS A 374 7.20 7.58 -4.85
C HIS A 374 7.16 6.19 -5.53
N PRO A 375 6.71 5.11 -4.87
CA PRO A 375 6.75 3.75 -5.44
C PRO A 375 6.09 3.61 -6.82
N ILE A 376 4.95 4.30 -7.05
CA ILE A 376 4.30 4.31 -8.37
C ILE A 376 5.22 4.97 -9.42
N SER A 377 5.73 6.17 -9.15
CA SER A 377 6.67 6.89 -10.01
C SER A 377 7.87 6.01 -10.36
N LEU A 378 8.50 5.40 -9.35
CA LEU A 378 9.65 4.51 -9.54
C LEU A 378 9.32 3.30 -10.42
N SER A 379 8.14 2.68 -10.28
CA SER A 379 7.73 1.57 -11.14
C SER A 379 7.39 1.99 -12.57
N THR A 380 6.73 3.15 -12.76
CA THR A 380 6.42 3.69 -14.08
C THR A 380 7.69 4.11 -14.83
N LEU A 381 8.61 4.82 -14.17
CA LEU A 381 9.92 5.17 -14.73
C LEU A 381 10.75 3.93 -15.11
N TYR A 382 10.72 2.88 -14.29
CA TYR A 382 11.40 1.61 -14.59
C TYR A 382 10.77 0.88 -15.79
N ASN A 383 9.44 0.88 -15.91
CA ASN A 383 8.75 0.33 -17.07
C ASN A 383 9.05 1.12 -18.35
N TRP A 384 9.14 2.45 -18.27
CA TRP A 384 9.58 3.29 -19.38
C TRP A 384 11.03 2.97 -19.79
N ALA A 385 11.94 2.80 -18.84
CA ALA A 385 13.33 2.38 -19.09
C ALA A 385 13.44 1.02 -19.79
N LEU A 386 12.60 0.04 -19.41
CA LEU A 386 12.46 -1.25 -20.12
C LEU A 386 11.95 -1.09 -21.57
N THR A 387 11.20 -0.03 -21.86
CA THR A 387 10.66 0.24 -23.19
C THR A 387 11.69 0.93 -24.08
N LEU A 388 12.39 1.94 -23.56
CA LEU A 388 13.51 2.61 -24.23
C LEU A 388 14.62 1.61 -24.60
N ASP A 389 14.98 0.70 -23.69
CA ASP A 389 15.91 -0.40 -23.96
C ASP A 389 15.42 -1.34 -25.07
N ALA A 390 14.12 -1.65 -25.12
CA ALA A 390 13.53 -2.47 -26.18
C ALA A 390 13.51 -1.75 -27.55
N LEU A 391 13.52 -0.41 -27.56
CA LEU A 391 13.72 0.42 -28.76
C LEU A 391 15.20 0.60 -29.14
N GLY A 392 16.14 0.12 -28.32
CA GLY A 392 17.57 0.31 -28.50
C GLY A 392 18.12 1.63 -27.95
N ASP A 393 17.26 2.51 -27.41
CA ASP A 393 17.67 3.73 -26.69
C ASP A 393 18.06 3.40 -25.24
N PHE A 394 19.15 2.64 -25.11
CA PHE A 394 19.71 2.31 -23.81
C PHE A 394 20.35 3.54 -23.14
N GLU A 395 20.75 4.57 -23.90
CA GLU A 395 21.26 5.85 -23.40
C GLU A 395 20.24 6.52 -22.46
N SER A 396 19.02 6.75 -22.95
CA SER A 396 17.94 7.37 -22.17
C SER A 396 17.42 6.46 -21.03
N ALA A 397 17.55 5.13 -21.19
CA ALA A 397 17.11 4.17 -20.16
C ALA A 397 18.01 4.16 -18.90
N ILE A 398 19.31 4.43 -19.04
CA ILE A 398 20.28 4.37 -17.93
C ILE A 398 19.92 5.26 -16.73
N PRO A 399 19.66 6.58 -16.87
CA PRO A 399 19.30 7.42 -15.72
C PRO A 399 18.04 6.93 -14.99
N LEU A 400 17.05 6.42 -15.72
CA LEU A 400 15.83 5.86 -15.14
C LEU A 400 16.10 4.57 -14.33
N TYR A 401 16.97 3.68 -14.84
CA TYR A 401 17.39 2.50 -14.08
C TYR A 401 18.20 2.85 -12.83
N LEU A 402 19.08 3.85 -12.91
CA LEU A 402 19.87 4.33 -11.77
C LEU A 402 18.96 4.95 -10.70
N HIS A 403 18.03 5.82 -11.10
CA HIS A 403 17.04 6.41 -10.20
C HIS A 403 16.22 5.35 -9.46
N HIS A 404 15.76 4.32 -10.19
CA HIS A 404 15.04 3.19 -9.59
C HIS A 404 15.93 2.38 -8.61
N LEU A 405 17.22 2.19 -8.88
CA LEU A 405 18.16 1.51 -7.98
C LEU A 405 18.46 2.29 -6.69
N GLU A 406 18.59 3.62 -6.82
CA GLU A 406 18.95 4.52 -5.72
C GLU A 406 17.76 4.77 -4.77
N HIS A 407 16.56 5.01 -5.32
CA HIS A 407 15.36 5.31 -4.55
C HIS A 407 14.43 4.10 -4.30
N GLY A 408 14.60 3.01 -5.02
CA GLY A 408 13.80 1.79 -4.88
C GLY A 408 13.96 1.09 -3.51
N GLN A 409 12.86 0.52 -3.03
CA GLN A 409 12.79 -0.25 -1.78
C GLN A 409 13.39 -1.65 -1.94
N TYR A 410 14.69 -1.68 -2.15
CA TYR A 410 15.48 -2.90 -2.23
C TYR A 410 16.12 -3.24 -0.88
N THR A 411 16.16 -4.52 -0.54
CA THR A 411 17.15 -4.97 0.45
C THR A 411 18.57 -4.71 -0.08
N PRO A 412 19.60 -4.57 0.78
CA PRO A 412 20.97 -4.37 0.32
C PRO A 412 21.45 -5.42 -0.69
N GLU A 413 20.99 -6.67 -0.55
CA GLU A 413 21.29 -7.80 -1.44
C GLU A 413 20.61 -7.63 -2.80
N GLN A 414 19.31 -7.32 -2.81
CA GLN A 414 18.56 -7.07 -4.04
C GLN A 414 19.14 -5.89 -4.81
N ARG A 415 19.48 -4.80 -4.12
CA ARG A 415 20.06 -3.59 -4.72
C ARG A 415 21.41 -3.90 -5.38
N VAL A 416 22.26 -4.70 -4.73
CA VAL A 416 23.55 -5.16 -5.30
C VAL A 416 23.33 -6.12 -6.48
N ALA A 417 22.33 -7.00 -6.44
CA ALA A 417 22.01 -7.91 -7.54
C ALA A 417 21.52 -7.16 -8.78
N ALA A 418 20.57 -6.23 -8.61
CA ALA A 418 20.05 -5.40 -9.70
C ALA A 418 21.12 -4.45 -10.27
N ALA A 419 21.95 -3.83 -9.41
CA ALA A 419 23.09 -3.02 -9.85
C ALA A 419 24.18 -3.85 -10.57
N ARG A 420 24.35 -5.15 -10.23
CA ARG A 420 25.21 -6.06 -11.00
C ARG A 420 24.65 -6.30 -12.40
N GLN A 421 23.35 -6.61 -12.53
CA GLN A 421 22.70 -6.83 -13.82
C GLN A 421 22.79 -5.58 -14.71
N LEU A 422 22.49 -4.39 -14.18
CA LEU A 422 22.65 -3.14 -14.92
C LEU A 422 24.11 -2.89 -15.32
N SER A 423 25.08 -3.16 -14.43
CA SER A 423 26.51 -3.04 -14.76
C SER A 423 26.95 -4.02 -15.86
N GLU A 424 26.38 -5.21 -15.93
CA GLU A 424 26.65 -6.17 -17.01
C GLU A 424 26.02 -5.74 -18.33
N ARG A 425 24.80 -5.16 -18.31
CA ARG A 425 24.17 -4.54 -19.48
C ARG A 425 24.99 -3.36 -20.01
N LEU A 426 25.40 -2.43 -19.14
CA LEU A 426 26.33 -1.34 -19.46
C LEU A 426 27.62 -1.85 -20.11
N ARG A 427 28.24 -2.93 -19.59
CA ARG A 427 29.43 -3.50 -20.22
C ARG A 427 29.17 -4.10 -21.60
N ARG A 428 28.01 -4.74 -21.83
CA ARG A 428 27.63 -5.28 -23.15
C ARG A 428 27.37 -4.16 -24.16
N ALA A 429 26.82 -3.03 -23.71
CA ALA A 429 26.63 -1.82 -24.50
C ALA A 429 27.91 -0.98 -24.69
N GLY A 430 29.11 -1.51 -24.38
CA GLY A 430 30.39 -0.78 -24.51
C GLY A 430 30.65 0.30 -23.46
N LYS A 431 29.69 0.58 -22.56
CA LYS A 431 29.71 1.64 -21.55
C LYS A 431 30.58 1.33 -20.33
N LEU A 432 31.88 1.17 -20.57
CA LEU A 432 32.81 0.66 -19.56
C LEU A 432 33.07 1.61 -18.39
N ASP A 433 32.97 2.93 -18.56
CA ASP A 433 33.18 3.91 -17.49
C ASP A 433 31.96 4.01 -16.56
N GLU A 434 30.76 4.11 -17.10
CA GLU A 434 29.51 4.07 -16.34
C GLU A 434 29.34 2.74 -15.58
N ALA A 435 29.67 1.62 -16.22
CA ALA A 435 29.69 0.31 -15.55
C ALA A 435 30.70 0.22 -14.39
N ARG A 436 31.84 0.92 -14.51
CA ARG A 436 32.85 1.04 -13.45
C ARG A 436 32.35 1.92 -12.31
N GLU A 437 31.72 3.05 -12.63
CA GLU A 437 31.20 4.01 -11.66
C GLU A 437 30.02 3.43 -10.87
N LEU A 438 29.06 2.77 -11.53
CA LEU A 438 27.99 2.03 -10.87
C LEU A 438 28.53 0.97 -9.88
N ARG A 439 29.57 0.21 -10.29
CA ARG A 439 30.24 -0.78 -9.42
C ARG A 439 30.96 -0.13 -8.23
N ARG A 440 31.42 1.12 -8.35
CA ARG A 440 32.03 1.90 -7.27
C ARG A 440 30.97 2.42 -6.30
N ARG A 441 30.00 3.21 -6.79
CA ARG A 441 28.90 3.79 -5.99
C ARG A 441 28.20 2.73 -5.14
N MET A 442 27.77 1.65 -5.78
CA MET A 442 27.02 0.57 -5.13
C MET A 442 27.91 -0.42 -4.36
N ASN A 443 29.21 -0.14 -4.23
CA ASN A 443 30.18 -0.95 -3.47
C ASN A 443 30.17 -2.45 -3.83
N ILE A 444 29.83 -2.81 -5.07
CA ILE A 444 29.50 -4.18 -5.48
C ILE A 444 30.63 -5.16 -5.13
N ARG A 445 31.89 -4.77 -5.38
CA ARG A 445 33.08 -5.59 -5.02
C ARG A 445 33.24 -5.84 -3.51
N LYS A 446 32.77 -4.92 -2.66
CA LYS A 446 32.83 -5.05 -1.19
C LYS A 446 31.70 -5.94 -0.68
N ALA A 447 30.52 -5.84 -1.29
CA ALA A 447 29.40 -6.76 -1.06
C ALA A 447 29.75 -8.19 -1.51
N GLU A 448 30.36 -8.36 -2.69
CA GLU A 448 30.83 -9.65 -3.21
C GLU A 448 31.80 -10.34 -2.25
N ARG A 449 32.83 -9.62 -1.75
CA ARG A 449 33.76 -10.17 -0.75
C ARG A 449 33.09 -10.58 0.56
N ARG A 450 32.04 -9.86 1.00
CA ARG A 450 31.24 -10.23 2.19
C ARG A 450 30.40 -11.47 1.92
N GLY A 451 29.72 -11.53 0.78
CA GLY A 451 28.95 -12.70 0.34
C GLY A 451 29.82 -13.96 0.24
N SER A 452 30.99 -13.85 -0.41
CA SER A 452 31.96 -14.95 -0.48
C SER A 452 32.47 -15.37 0.90
N ARG A 453 32.74 -14.45 1.83
CA ARG A 453 33.13 -14.81 3.22
C ARG A 453 32.00 -15.53 3.97
N ILE A 454 30.75 -15.08 3.84
CA ILE A 454 29.60 -15.72 4.49
C ILE A 454 29.34 -17.11 3.88
N PHE A 455 29.46 -17.24 2.56
CA PHE A 455 29.35 -18.52 1.87
C PHE A 455 30.49 -19.47 2.23
N TRP A 456 31.72 -18.97 2.37
CA TRP A 456 32.87 -19.76 2.83
C TRP A 456 32.69 -20.23 4.28
N MET A 457 32.25 -19.35 5.19
CA MET A 457 31.92 -19.73 6.57
C MET A 457 30.76 -20.73 6.66
N ARG A 458 29.69 -20.57 5.86
CA ARG A 458 28.59 -21.55 5.78
C ARG A 458 29.05 -22.87 5.16
N GLY A 459 29.93 -22.83 4.17
CA GLY A 459 30.59 -24.01 3.60
C GLY A 459 31.43 -24.74 4.63
N CYS A 460 32.22 -24.02 5.43
CA CYS A 460 32.98 -24.57 6.55
C CYS A 460 32.06 -25.19 7.62
N THR A 461 30.95 -24.55 8.03
CA THR A 461 30.04 -25.14 9.04
C THR A 461 29.27 -26.36 8.52
N LEU A 462 28.82 -26.37 7.26
CA LEU A 462 28.23 -27.56 6.62
C LEU A 462 29.27 -28.68 6.44
N SER A 463 30.53 -28.34 6.18
CA SER A 463 31.63 -29.32 6.10
C SER A 463 31.97 -29.89 7.48
N PHE A 464 32.00 -29.07 8.53
CA PHE A 464 32.14 -29.50 9.92
C PHE A 464 30.97 -30.39 10.38
N GLN A 465 29.74 -30.09 9.97
CA GLN A 465 28.57 -30.94 10.26
C GLN A 465 28.62 -32.27 9.49
N ARG A 466 29.08 -32.28 8.24
CA ARG A 466 29.32 -33.53 7.48
C ARG A 466 30.49 -34.35 8.05
N LEU A 467 31.53 -33.72 8.59
CA LEU A 467 32.64 -34.40 9.29
C LEU A 467 32.28 -34.91 10.69
N ARG A 468 31.23 -34.37 11.34
CA ARG A 468 30.76 -34.87 12.64
C ARG A 468 29.99 -36.20 12.58
N ARG A 469 29.39 -36.56 11.45
CA ARG A 469 28.62 -37.83 11.33
C ARG A 469 29.48 -39.09 11.24
N PRO A 470 30.64 -39.13 10.54
CA PRO A 470 31.53 -40.29 10.54
C PRO A 470 32.24 -40.54 11.89
N LEU A 471 32.61 -39.48 12.61
CA LEU A 471 33.38 -39.57 13.85
C LEU A 471 32.63 -40.21 15.03
N LEU A 472 31.29 -40.14 15.05
CA LEU A 472 30.46 -40.83 16.05
C LEU A 472 30.20 -42.31 15.72
N PHE A 473 30.43 -42.74 14.48
CA PHE A 473 30.31 -44.15 14.08
C PHE A 473 31.62 -44.94 14.28
N ALA A 474 32.78 -44.26 14.21
CA ALA A 474 34.09 -44.89 14.31
C ALA A 474 34.52 -45.27 15.75
N LEU A 475 33.88 -44.72 16.79
CA LEU A 475 34.20 -45.02 18.19
C LEU A 475 33.42 -46.21 18.78
N ALA A 476 32.57 -46.88 17.99
CA ALA A 476 31.68 -47.94 18.47
C ALA A 476 32.02 -49.37 17.97
N VAL A 477 33.11 -49.55 17.20
CA VAL A 477 33.35 -50.79 16.43
C VAL A 477 34.69 -51.50 16.72
N THR A 478 35.61 -50.93 17.51
CA THR A 478 36.92 -51.57 17.79
C THR A 478 37.32 -51.54 19.27
N GLY A 479 37.35 -52.71 19.91
CA GLY A 479 37.73 -52.92 21.32
C GLY A 479 36.90 -54.03 21.98
N ILE A 480 36.75 -55.19 21.32
CA ILE A 480 37.52 -56.43 21.56
C ILE A 480 37.30 -57.03 22.96
N ALA A 481 36.81 -58.28 22.90
CA ALA A 481 36.42 -59.16 23.99
C ALA A 481 37.50 -59.50 25.04
N GLY A 482 37.02 -59.80 26.26
CA GLY A 482 37.30 -61.11 26.87
C GLY A 482 38.20 -61.15 28.11
N ALA A 483 37.61 -60.96 29.29
CA ALA A 483 38.06 -61.59 30.55
C ALA A 483 36.86 -61.73 31.51
N ALA A 484 36.88 -62.74 32.37
CA ALA A 484 35.68 -63.29 33.02
C ALA A 484 35.47 -62.85 34.49
N VAL A 485 34.19 -62.79 34.92
CA VAL A 485 33.56 -63.52 36.09
C VAL A 485 34.20 -63.31 37.49
N PRO A 486 33.45 -63.10 38.61
CA PRO A 486 32.19 -63.79 38.97
C PRO A 486 31.02 -62.96 39.52
N GLU A 487 29.94 -63.69 39.78
CA GLU A 487 28.61 -63.33 40.31
C GLU A 487 28.62 -62.84 41.77
N GLY A 488 27.60 -62.05 42.16
CA GLY A 488 27.34 -61.75 43.58
C GLY A 488 26.22 -60.73 43.89
N ALA A 489 25.07 -61.24 44.34
CA ALA A 489 24.04 -60.58 45.16
C ALA A 489 23.19 -59.37 44.63
N ALA A 490 21.86 -59.63 44.55
CA ALA A 490 20.73 -58.87 45.16
C ALA A 490 20.73 -57.32 45.24
N LYS A 491 19.62 -56.57 45.08
CA LYS A 491 18.18 -56.85 44.80
C LYS A 491 17.49 -55.52 44.30
N PRO A 492 16.20 -55.51 43.86
CA PRO A 492 15.68 -54.50 42.91
C PRO A 492 14.72 -53.43 43.49
N ILE A 493 14.41 -52.40 42.67
CA ILE A 493 13.19 -51.55 42.72
C ILE A 493 12.68 -51.34 41.26
N PRO A 494 11.36 -51.26 40.96
CA PRO A 494 10.82 -51.92 39.75
C PRO A 494 10.00 -51.08 38.72
N SER A 495 9.91 -51.63 37.49
CA SER A 495 8.76 -51.69 36.53
C SER A 495 7.85 -50.46 36.27
N CYS A 496 7.83 -49.89 35.04
CA CYS A 496 6.90 -50.17 33.89
C CYS A 496 5.57 -49.37 33.90
N PRO A 497 4.70 -49.36 32.85
CA PRO A 497 4.80 -49.68 31.40
C PRO A 497 4.42 -48.44 30.50
N ALA A 498 4.36 -48.39 29.15
CA ALA A 498 3.63 -49.17 28.11
C ALA A 498 2.08 -49.17 28.28
N GLU A 499 1.16 -49.21 27.29
CA GLU A 499 1.21 -49.27 25.80
C GLU A 499 -0.22 -49.04 25.16
N ILE A 500 -0.30 -48.97 23.81
CA ILE A 500 -1.28 -49.52 22.80
C ILE A 500 -2.65 -50.12 23.29
N GLU A 501 -3.85 -50.00 22.66
CA GLU A 501 -4.40 -49.22 21.50
C GLU A 501 -5.98 -49.30 21.35
N GLN A 502 -6.57 -48.57 20.37
CA GLN A 502 -7.82 -48.83 19.59
C GLN A 502 -9.25 -48.89 20.22
N GLY A 503 -10.30 -48.59 19.40
CA GLY A 503 -11.66 -49.19 19.61
C GLY A 503 -12.97 -48.42 19.28
N MET A 504 -13.25 -48.12 18.01
CA MET A 504 -14.58 -48.10 17.30
C MET A 504 -16.00 -48.00 17.98
N VAL A 505 -16.88 -47.21 17.30
CA VAL A 505 -18.32 -47.45 16.95
C VAL A 505 -19.50 -46.91 17.81
N ALA A 506 -20.36 -46.13 17.12
CA ALA A 506 -21.81 -45.79 17.19
C ALA A 506 -22.72 -46.05 18.42
N GLY A 507 -23.75 -45.20 18.57
CA GLY A 507 -24.97 -45.48 19.36
C GLY A 507 -25.83 -44.23 19.64
N ASP A 508 -27.13 -44.32 19.36
CA ASP A 508 -28.15 -43.25 19.45
C ASP A 508 -28.61 -42.84 20.88
N ASP A 509 -29.40 -41.76 20.89
CA ASP A 509 -30.64 -41.55 21.68
C ASP A 509 -30.67 -40.96 23.10
N SER A 510 -31.71 -40.12 23.29
CA SER A 510 -32.24 -39.54 24.55
C SER A 510 -31.32 -38.58 25.35
N GLY A 511 -31.83 -37.64 26.16
CA GLY A 511 -33.21 -37.23 26.47
C GLY A 511 -33.31 -36.63 27.89
N SER A 512 -34.20 -35.65 28.11
CA SER A 512 -34.41 -34.93 29.39
C SER A 512 -33.25 -34.01 29.83
N THR A 513 -33.38 -33.00 30.69
CA THR A 513 -34.46 -32.12 31.19
C THR A 513 -33.73 -30.83 31.63
N GLY A 514 -34.19 -29.59 31.50
CA GLY A 514 -35.52 -29.04 31.78
C GLY A 514 -35.37 -27.89 32.78
N LYS A 515 -35.63 -26.64 32.35
CA LYS A 515 -36.19 -25.53 33.17
C LYS A 515 -36.31 -24.23 32.35
N ARG A 516 -37.56 -23.83 32.06
CA ARG A 516 -37.92 -22.42 31.86
C ARG A 516 -38.03 -21.73 33.24
N PRO A 517 -38.16 -20.40 33.28
CA PRO A 517 -39.53 -19.87 33.29
C PRO A 517 -39.81 -18.86 32.18
N SER A 518 -41.09 -18.77 31.80
CA SER A 518 -41.60 -17.77 30.86
C SER A 518 -42.21 -16.62 31.66
N VAL A 519 -42.07 -15.37 31.20
CA VAL A 519 -43.03 -14.29 31.49
C VAL A 519 -43.42 -13.66 30.15
N LEU A 520 -44.70 -13.30 30.04
CA LEU A 520 -45.39 -12.97 28.80
C LEU A 520 -45.85 -11.49 28.83
N LEU A 521 -46.28 -10.99 27.66
CA LEU A 521 -46.97 -9.71 27.41
C LEU A 521 -46.04 -8.46 27.39
N GLN A 522 -46.26 -7.45 26.56
CA GLN A 522 -47.40 -7.21 25.65
C GLN A 522 -46.97 -6.49 24.36
N MET A 523 -47.55 -6.88 23.22
CA MET A 523 -47.46 -6.10 21.99
C MET A 523 -48.61 -5.10 21.92
N THR A 524 -48.35 -3.87 21.48
CA THR A 524 -49.33 -3.05 20.78
C THR A 524 -48.69 -2.36 19.58
N SER A 525 -49.43 -2.35 18.47
CA SER A 525 -49.19 -1.55 17.28
C SER A 525 -50.44 -0.70 17.07
N PRO A 526 -50.35 0.41 16.33
CA PRO A 526 -51.34 0.58 15.28
C PRO A 526 -50.78 1.07 13.94
N ARG A 527 -51.48 0.68 12.87
CA ARG A 527 -51.45 1.32 11.54
C ARG A 527 -52.78 2.03 11.30
N HIS A 528 -52.72 3.18 10.64
CA HIS A 528 -53.67 3.81 9.69
C HIS A 528 -53.33 5.33 9.67
N GLN A 529 -53.55 6.17 8.67
CA GLN A 529 -53.74 6.15 7.22
C GLN A 529 -53.80 7.66 6.80
N ALA A 530 -53.23 8.05 5.66
CA ALA A 530 -53.52 9.27 4.85
C ALA A 530 -53.96 10.64 5.49
N ALA A 531 -53.05 11.64 5.45
CA ALA A 531 -53.16 12.96 4.76
C ALA A 531 -54.37 13.94 4.97
N PRO A 532 -54.28 15.23 4.55
CA PRO A 532 -53.18 16.21 4.68
C PRO A 532 -53.66 17.63 5.14
N VAL A 533 -52.83 18.42 5.85
CA VAL A 533 -53.06 19.88 6.02
C VAL A 533 -51.73 20.65 6.06
N HIS A 534 -51.70 21.83 5.41
CA HIS A 534 -50.65 22.85 5.53
C HIS A 534 -50.91 23.75 6.74
N GLU A 535 -49.87 24.19 7.45
CA GLU A 535 -49.65 25.64 7.71
C GLU A 535 -48.28 25.89 8.35
N ASP A 536 -47.80 27.12 8.19
CA ASP A 536 -46.47 27.57 8.60
C ASP A 536 -46.45 28.08 10.05
N SER A 537 -45.33 27.92 10.75
CA SER A 537 -44.92 28.86 11.80
C SER A 537 -43.41 28.85 11.99
N GLU A 538 -42.83 30.04 12.00
CA GLU A 538 -41.43 30.32 12.31
C GLU A 538 -41.21 30.25 13.83
N GLU A 539 -40.04 29.80 14.27
CA GLU A 539 -39.50 30.16 15.58
C GLU A 539 -38.05 30.63 15.41
N ASP A 540 -37.84 31.93 15.65
CA ASP A 540 -36.54 32.54 15.88
C ASP A 540 -36.00 32.10 17.24
N ASP A 541 -34.67 32.06 17.39
CA ASP A 541 -34.03 31.97 18.70
C ASP A 541 -32.97 33.07 18.86
N HIS A 542 -33.24 33.99 19.79
CA HIS A 542 -32.40 35.15 20.06
C HIS A 542 -31.31 34.87 21.12
N ILE A 543 -30.09 35.28 20.77
CA ILE A 543 -29.03 35.85 21.61
C ILE A 543 -29.31 35.87 23.13
N SER A 544 -28.40 35.26 23.90
CA SER A 544 -27.98 35.79 25.21
C SER A 544 -26.46 35.87 25.27
N GLY A 545 -25.93 37.03 25.62
CA GLY A 545 -24.48 37.25 25.75
C GLY A 545 -24.06 37.45 27.20
N SER A 546 -22.76 37.33 27.46
CA SER A 546 -22.15 37.96 28.64
C SER A 546 -20.82 38.62 28.23
N SER A 547 -20.71 39.89 28.58
CA SER A 547 -19.52 40.72 28.40
C SER A 547 -18.56 40.53 29.58
N GLY A 548 -17.26 40.61 29.31
CA GLY A 548 -16.21 40.57 30.32
C GLY A 548 -14.94 41.21 29.81
N ASP A 549 -14.82 42.53 30.01
CA ASP A 549 -13.63 43.30 29.63
C ASP A 549 -12.41 42.96 30.50
N VAL A 550 -11.25 42.72 29.86
CA VAL A 550 -9.94 42.94 30.48
C VAL A 550 -9.01 43.61 29.46
N ARG A 551 -8.31 44.66 29.89
CA ARG A 551 -7.48 45.55 29.06
C ARG A 551 -6.09 45.00 28.72
N GLU A 552 -5.64 45.41 27.53
CA GLU A 552 -4.28 45.67 27.03
C GLU A 552 -3.03 45.28 27.86
N ALA A 553 -2.20 44.42 27.26
CA ALA A 553 -0.74 44.60 27.00
C ALA A 553 -0.21 43.32 26.31
N GLY A 554 0.73 43.32 25.35
CA GLY A 554 1.39 44.39 24.60
C GLY A 554 2.57 43.81 23.79
N ARG A 555 2.97 44.49 22.70
CA ARG A 555 4.17 44.24 21.84
C ARG A 555 4.19 42.99 20.96
N ALA A 556 4.33 43.23 19.65
CA ALA A 556 4.96 42.30 18.72
C ALA A 556 6.48 42.21 18.98
N PRO A 557 7.15 41.19 18.43
CA PRO A 557 8.23 41.51 17.50
C PRO A 557 8.17 40.72 16.19
N THR A 558 8.46 41.41 15.10
CA THR A 558 9.02 40.84 13.88
C THR A 558 10.46 40.37 14.14
N ASP A 559 10.81 39.12 13.83
CA ASP A 559 11.94 38.87 12.92
C ASP A 559 12.12 37.38 12.49
N ARG A 560 12.61 37.23 11.26
CA ARG A 560 13.49 36.19 10.69
C ARG A 560 13.28 34.69 10.92
N GLN A 561 13.24 34.00 9.78
CA GLN A 561 13.68 32.61 9.61
C GLN A 561 15.05 32.34 10.26
N PRO A 562 15.29 31.09 10.65
CA PRO A 562 16.48 30.40 10.13
C PRO A 562 16.11 29.16 9.32
N ASN A 563 16.70 29.04 8.12
CA ASN A 563 16.85 27.75 7.45
C ASN A 563 17.73 26.84 8.33
N LEU A 564 17.16 25.78 8.90
CA LEU A 564 17.92 24.65 9.42
C LEU A 564 17.34 23.34 8.89
N GLN A 565 17.90 22.91 7.76
CA GLN A 565 17.71 21.56 7.25
C GLN A 565 18.30 20.56 8.25
N PHE A 566 17.48 19.65 8.80
CA PHE A 566 17.99 18.41 9.36
C PHE A 566 17.12 17.22 8.93
N TRP A 567 17.77 16.24 8.34
CA TRP A 567 17.15 15.11 7.65
C TRP A 567 16.69 14.03 8.64
N SER A 568 15.49 13.49 8.47
CA SER A 568 15.15 12.15 8.99
C SER A 568 14.11 11.46 8.11
N TRP A 569 14.34 10.17 7.86
CA TRP A 569 13.90 9.48 6.64
C TRP A 569 12.39 9.12 6.59
N GLN A 570 11.98 8.69 5.41
CA GLN A 570 10.64 8.19 5.03
C GLN A 570 10.67 6.65 4.95
N LEU A 571 9.53 5.98 5.13
CA LEU A 571 9.20 4.68 4.52
C LEU A 571 7.67 4.52 4.42
N PRO A 572 7.09 4.33 3.21
CA PRO A 572 5.82 3.63 3.02
C PRO A 572 6.03 2.14 2.69
N ASN A 573 5.14 1.23 3.11
CA ASN A 573 5.22 -0.17 2.66
C ASN A 573 4.75 -0.29 1.19
N ALA A 574 5.65 -0.72 0.29
CA ALA A 574 5.38 -0.74 -1.15
C ALA A 574 4.28 -1.71 -1.64
N SER A 575 3.73 -2.58 -0.79
CA SER A 575 2.86 -3.70 -1.19
C SER A 575 1.46 -3.31 -1.67
N ARG A 576 1.01 -2.06 -1.47
CA ARG A 576 -0.34 -1.59 -1.88
C ARG A 576 -0.54 -1.44 -3.40
N TYR A 577 0.52 -1.52 -4.22
CA TYR A 577 0.45 -1.32 -5.69
C TYR A 577 0.86 -2.55 -6.54
N TRP A 578 1.04 -3.74 -5.96
CA TRP A 578 1.68 -4.90 -6.64
C TRP A 578 0.83 -5.66 -7.68
N ALA A 579 -0.27 -5.10 -8.16
CA ALA A 579 -1.13 -5.73 -9.18
C ALA A 579 -0.61 -5.60 -10.63
N SER A 580 0.66 -5.23 -10.83
CA SER A 580 1.25 -5.03 -12.16
C SER A 580 2.78 -5.18 -12.19
N TYR A 581 3.30 -6.28 -11.64
CA TYR A 581 4.63 -6.79 -12.01
C TYR A 581 4.51 -7.90 -13.06
N PRO A 582 4.95 -7.69 -14.30
CA PRO A 582 5.66 -8.76 -14.98
C PRO A 582 7.02 -8.88 -14.30
N TYR A 583 7.20 -9.86 -13.41
CA TYR A 583 8.56 -10.30 -13.07
C TYR A 583 9.24 -10.66 -14.38
N ALA A 584 10.38 -10.03 -14.66
CA ALA A 584 11.15 -10.33 -15.84
C ALA A 584 11.50 -11.83 -15.82
N SER A 585 10.95 -12.57 -16.78
CA SER A 585 11.46 -13.88 -17.11
C SER A 585 12.96 -13.72 -17.37
N LEU A 586 13.77 -14.38 -16.54
CA LEU A 586 15.15 -14.70 -16.93
C LEU A 586 15.03 -15.44 -18.26
N GLY A 587 15.42 -14.77 -19.34
CA GLY A 587 15.12 -15.21 -20.70
C GLY A 587 15.59 -16.64 -20.91
N ARG A 588 14.69 -17.51 -21.39
CA ARG A 588 15.07 -18.82 -21.90
C ARG A 588 15.98 -18.59 -23.11
N LEU A 589 17.23 -19.00 -22.99
CA LEU A 589 18.10 -19.25 -24.14
C LEU A 589 17.73 -20.64 -24.69
N SER A 590 16.83 -20.65 -25.66
CA SER A 590 16.68 -21.71 -26.66
C SER A 590 17.22 -21.15 -28.00
N ASP A 591 17.96 -21.86 -28.84
CA ASP A 591 18.55 -23.19 -28.72
C ASP A 591 19.84 -23.20 -29.55
N SER A 592 20.85 -23.98 -29.15
CA SER A 592 21.88 -24.53 -30.05
C SER A 592 22.65 -25.66 -29.36
N SER A 593 22.61 -26.84 -29.99
CA SER A 593 23.41 -28.05 -29.71
C SER A 593 22.87 -29.03 -28.64
N MET A 594 22.31 -30.14 -29.15
CA MET A 594 21.95 -31.36 -28.41
C MET A 594 23.17 -32.19 -27.94
N LEU A 595 22.87 -33.27 -27.18
CA LEU A 595 23.74 -34.38 -26.72
C LEU A 595 24.64 -33.98 -25.51
N VAL A 596 24.46 -34.51 -24.30
CA VAL A 596 24.52 -35.94 -23.89
C VAL A 596 23.84 -36.13 -22.51
N LEU A 597 23.16 -37.27 -22.30
CA LEU A 597 22.57 -37.72 -21.01
C LEU A 597 23.60 -38.51 -20.15
N PRO A 598 23.36 -38.78 -18.86
CA PRO A 598 24.37 -38.56 -17.81
C PRO A 598 25.33 -39.72 -17.55
N ALA A 599 26.50 -39.40 -16.98
CA ALA A 599 27.45 -40.38 -16.45
C ALA A 599 28.07 -39.90 -15.13
N MET A 600 28.02 -40.78 -14.11
CA MET A 600 28.93 -40.87 -12.95
C MET A 600 29.09 -39.62 -12.02
N ALA A 601 28.82 -39.65 -10.71
CA ALA A 601 28.75 -40.75 -9.75
C ALA A 601 30.02 -41.63 -9.68
N LEU A 602 31.23 -41.04 -9.72
CA LEU A 602 32.49 -41.75 -9.38
C LEU A 602 33.70 -40.81 -9.15
N ILE A 603 33.67 -39.92 -8.15
CA ILE A 603 34.92 -39.37 -7.54
C ILE A 603 34.78 -39.32 -6.01
N SER A 604 35.10 -40.46 -5.39
CA SER A 604 35.56 -40.56 -4.00
C SER A 604 36.64 -41.64 -3.97
N VAL A 605 37.68 -41.44 -3.17
CA VAL A 605 38.82 -42.36 -2.96
C VAL A 605 39.84 -42.47 -4.13
N VAL A 606 40.72 -41.47 -4.25
CA VAL A 606 42.15 -41.68 -4.60
C VAL A 606 43.01 -40.69 -3.80
N PHE A 607 43.77 -41.23 -2.85
CA PHE A 607 45.00 -40.73 -2.22
C PHE A 607 45.14 -39.27 -1.73
N SER A 608 45.08 -39.16 -0.41
CA SER A 608 46.00 -38.33 0.38
C SER A 608 47.44 -38.86 0.32
N CYS A 609 48.44 -38.03 -0.03
CA CYS A 609 49.79 -38.10 0.56
C CYS A 609 50.68 -36.87 0.21
N SER A 610 51.15 -36.19 1.26
CA SER A 610 52.46 -35.54 1.42
C SER A 610 53.17 -34.86 0.23
N VAL A 611 53.14 -33.52 0.19
CA VAL A 611 54.35 -32.70 -0.06
C VAL A 611 54.37 -31.49 0.88
N VAL A 612 55.33 -31.48 1.80
CA VAL A 612 55.85 -30.26 2.44
C VAL A 612 57.08 -29.84 1.65
N VAL A 613 57.19 -28.57 1.22
CA VAL A 613 58.46 -27.81 1.14
C VAL A 613 58.23 -26.36 0.64
N CYS A 614 58.74 -25.42 1.43
CA CYS A 614 59.25 -24.07 1.12
C CYS A 614 58.57 -23.14 0.09
N PHE A 615 58.06 -22.01 0.61
CA PHE A 615 58.12 -20.71 -0.09
C PHE A 615 59.28 -19.90 0.54
N VAL A 616 60.40 -19.76 -0.17
CA VAL A 616 61.51 -18.86 0.22
C VAL A 616 61.48 -17.64 -0.68
N ALA A 617 61.60 -16.45 -0.07
CA ALA A 617 61.56 -15.18 -0.79
C ALA A 617 62.73 -15.03 -1.78
N SER A 618 62.49 -14.36 -2.90
CA SER A 618 63.53 -13.87 -3.80
C SER A 618 63.25 -12.43 -4.22
N TYR A 619 63.75 -11.51 -3.41
CA TYR A 619 63.89 -10.10 -3.71
C TYR A 619 64.91 -9.93 -4.87
N ARG A 620 64.59 -9.15 -5.92
CA ARG A 620 65.62 -8.57 -6.80
C ARG A 620 65.21 -7.17 -7.30
N PRO A 621 66.12 -6.16 -7.25
CA PRO A 621 65.79 -4.76 -7.52
C PRO A 621 66.26 -4.24 -8.90
N ARG A 622 65.69 -3.11 -9.34
CA ARG A 622 66.30 -2.13 -10.26
C ARG A 622 65.88 -0.72 -9.80
N ARG A 623 66.80 0.14 -9.33
CA ARG A 623 67.54 1.17 -10.10
C ARG A 623 66.61 2.04 -10.97
N GLY A 624 66.56 3.37 -10.86
CA GLY A 624 67.28 4.33 -10.01
C GLY A 624 67.66 5.60 -10.79
N LYS A 625 67.50 6.80 -10.20
CA LYS A 625 68.12 8.06 -10.67
C LYS A 625 68.54 8.93 -9.48
N HIS A 626 69.80 9.37 -9.53
CA HIS A 626 70.41 10.46 -8.74
C HIS A 626 69.88 11.84 -9.22
N LEU A 627 70.26 13.02 -8.69
CA LEU A 627 71.02 13.45 -7.49
C LEU A 627 70.04 14.33 -6.62
N ASP A 628 70.35 15.06 -5.54
CA ASP A 628 71.59 15.37 -4.80
C ASP A 628 71.26 15.67 -3.30
N SER A 629 71.96 16.62 -2.67
CA SER A 629 71.97 17.02 -1.26
C SER A 629 71.98 18.55 -1.11
N GLN A 630 71.38 19.10 -0.02
CA GLN A 630 71.99 20.13 0.86
C GLN A 630 71.10 20.54 2.06
N PHE A 631 71.73 20.54 3.24
CA PHE A 631 71.54 21.32 4.48
C PHE A 631 70.22 22.08 4.83
N GLU A 632 69.59 21.66 5.94
CA GLU A 632 69.30 22.38 7.23
C GLU A 632 69.30 23.93 7.38
N PRO A 633 68.74 24.52 8.48
CA PRO A 633 67.78 24.02 9.50
C PRO A 633 66.70 25.04 10.01
N ALA A 634 65.97 24.67 11.09
CA ALA A 634 65.26 25.50 12.09
C ALA A 634 63.85 26.08 11.74
N SER A 635 62.89 26.26 12.67
CA SER A 635 62.88 26.10 14.14
C SER A 635 61.51 25.67 14.76
N LEU A 636 61.63 24.89 15.84
CA LEU A 636 60.77 24.64 17.03
C LEU A 636 59.38 25.32 17.20
N GLY A 637 58.41 24.52 17.68
CA GLY A 637 57.14 24.98 18.30
C GLY A 637 56.24 23.86 18.85
N LEU A 638 56.56 23.29 20.02
CA LEU A 638 55.81 22.25 20.78
C LEU A 638 56.13 22.36 22.29
N PRO A 639 55.41 21.68 23.23
CA PRO A 639 54.04 21.17 23.25
C PRO A 639 53.24 22.00 24.32
N PRO A 640 52.72 21.54 25.50
CA PRO A 640 52.27 20.21 26.02
C PRO A 640 51.02 19.66 25.27
N GLY A 641 50.19 18.72 25.73
CA GLY A 641 50.11 17.85 26.93
C GLY A 641 48.72 17.93 27.61
N TYR A 642 48.06 16.87 28.10
CA TYR A 642 48.36 15.44 28.27
C TYR A 642 47.05 14.61 28.16
N GLY A 643 47.09 13.33 27.74
CA GLY A 643 45.84 12.52 27.63
C GLY A 643 45.89 11.09 27.07
N CYS A 644 46.99 10.35 27.21
CA CYS A 644 47.02 8.87 27.05
C CYS A 644 46.07 8.19 28.06
N LYS A 645 45.46 6.99 27.95
CA LYS A 645 45.58 5.73 27.12
C LYS A 645 44.38 4.79 27.60
N PRO A 646 44.26 3.46 27.35
CA PRO A 646 44.24 2.68 26.09
C PRO A 646 43.31 1.40 26.07
N PHE A 647 43.39 0.58 24.99
CA PHE A 647 43.09 -0.89 24.92
C PHE A 647 41.62 -1.34 25.20
N TRP A 648 41.12 -2.56 24.89
CA TRP A 648 41.70 -3.87 24.48
C TRP A 648 40.92 -4.54 23.31
N LEU A 649 41.56 -5.52 22.66
CA LEU A 649 41.03 -6.43 21.63
C LEU A 649 40.96 -7.85 22.23
N GLY A 650 39.83 -8.57 22.22
CA GLY A 650 39.75 -9.87 22.90
C GLY A 650 38.68 -10.83 22.36
N THR A 651 39.16 -12.00 21.91
CA THR A 651 38.45 -13.26 21.56
C THR A 651 37.26 -13.20 20.62
#